data_AF-A0A970GS80-F1
#
_entry.id   AF-A0A970GS80-F1
#
_cell.length_a   1.000
_cell.length_b   1.000
_cell.length_c   1.000
_cell.angle_alpha   90.00
_cell.angle_beta   90.00
_cell.angle_gamma   90.00
#
_symmetry.space_group_name_H-M   'P 1'
#
loop_
_entity.id
_entity.type
_entity.pdbx_description
1 polymer ?
#
loop_
_entity_poly.entity_id
_entity_poly.type
_entity_poly.pdbx_seq_one_letter_code
_entity_poly.pdbx_strand_id
1 'polypeptide(L)'
;MDNIVWTASPQGDEATLAINMEGPLFSYAAPGSVPCAIAGPVFEIDNALVEPDFAAIRAAGVKELGGGITERRFVADYRGLEGLALTIVVRTAAASPVVRFRYILADTADRKLTKRTTGRDAIEYASFTAAQEARVTEVRLSDFNHLLNCYRPTETTLPAYAFENDLTAPGPILASVSGAGAFLMAYEHGSTLPNTFFEYRLAPDRRVTLAAVKANYFHNRSLKEQPFESVWFDFAAIKGTADGSTDGLAAVFRKFLLEHITPHAASRKPFVSLNTWGFQERSKWLDGAGFLDALEQDRLLEEIDAAHRAGIETFVIDVGWFNSAGDWRPHPLYPEGFKPIRERLDRYGMKLGVWIHAAWAGNDSEVRQLAPEGAVSCGGEVWEGGPCFGCGTSRCSVMCVSSPYGPALAKVLVRVAREYEARYFKLDGVGQYHCDDPNHGHGGPDETVEERRDGYAYGVPIAIARIAEYISEACPGVVVDFDITEGGRSMGLAILATARYFLVNNGPYYQALEDIPFDAGKRGWNNVFVHPGPSRAHVLRYALDFDRWVPANLLLAHYLPLGDERSININLASVVLGQNGFWGGFTGLPGERLDLIGKTLADYREVRDDANAASAVRQGRTGCGFEVHERLNPASGRGLVSIFSNADTSFQAGDITPWPTVPLAPFVYVTERKAAAGSVHATRAAKVTQLPDGRARIEIEFDGLPDAAIVFFK
;
A
#
# COMPACT_ATOMS: atom_id res chain seq x y z
N MET A 1 -30.29 -9.51 -21.90
CA MET A 1 -29.39 -8.55 -21.24
C MET A 1 -29.63 -8.73 -19.76
N ASP A 2 -28.63 -9.22 -19.04
CA ASP A 2 -28.77 -9.46 -17.60
C ASP A 2 -28.14 -8.28 -16.88
N ASN A 3 -28.98 -7.43 -16.28
CA ASN A 3 -28.50 -6.37 -15.40
C ASN A 3 -27.89 -7.02 -14.15
N ILE A 4 -26.67 -6.62 -13.80
CA ILE A 4 -26.08 -7.00 -12.53
C ILE A 4 -26.69 -6.07 -11.47
N VAL A 5 -27.41 -6.63 -10.51
CA VAL A 5 -27.99 -5.89 -9.38
C VAL A 5 -27.39 -6.43 -8.09
N TRP A 6 -26.99 -5.53 -7.18
CA TRP A 6 -26.51 -5.92 -5.85
C TRP A 6 -26.81 -4.84 -4.81
N THR A 7 -26.84 -5.24 -3.54
CA THR A 7 -26.96 -4.30 -2.42
C THR A 7 -25.61 -3.59 -2.22
N ALA A 8 -25.55 -2.31 -2.56
CA ALA A 8 -24.34 -1.50 -2.57
C ALA A 8 -24.11 -0.70 -1.27
N SER A 9 -25.08 -0.68 -0.36
CA SER A 9 -24.95 -0.04 0.95
C SER A 9 -25.38 -0.96 2.10
N PRO A 10 -24.83 -0.81 3.31
CA PRO A 10 -25.33 -1.49 4.50
C PRO A 10 -26.83 -1.20 4.80
N GLN A 11 -27.36 -0.09 4.29
CA GLN A 11 -28.74 0.35 4.47
C GLN A 11 -29.73 -0.38 3.55
N GLY A 12 -29.25 -1.22 2.62
CA GLY A 12 -30.09 -1.96 1.69
C GLY A 12 -30.27 -1.27 0.33
N ASP A 13 -29.52 -0.20 0.04
CA ASP A 13 -29.63 0.50 -1.22
C ASP A 13 -28.99 -0.32 -2.37
N GLU A 14 -29.70 -0.45 -3.50
CA GLU A 14 -29.28 -1.28 -4.63
C GLU A 14 -28.53 -0.49 -5.72
N ALA A 15 -27.39 -1.01 -6.18
CA ALA A 15 -26.75 -0.53 -7.40
C ALA A 15 -27.00 -1.49 -8.57
N THR A 16 -26.96 -0.94 -9.78
CA THR A 16 -27.16 -1.69 -11.02
C THR A 16 -26.05 -1.40 -12.02
N LEU A 17 -25.56 -2.44 -12.68
CA LEU A 17 -24.63 -2.36 -13.79
C LEU A 17 -25.19 -3.13 -14.98
N ALA A 18 -25.47 -2.44 -16.08
CA ALA A 18 -25.80 -3.04 -17.36
C ALA A 18 -24.57 -3.10 -18.25
N ILE A 19 -24.40 -4.21 -18.99
CA ILE A 19 -23.37 -4.38 -20.02
C ILE A 19 -24.07 -4.39 -21.38
N ASN A 20 -23.79 -3.39 -22.21
CA ASN A 20 -24.51 -3.14 -23.45
C ASN A 20 -23.76 -3.67 -24.69
N MET A 21 -24.51 -4.07 -25.71
CA MET A 21 -23.94 -4.55 -26.98
C MET A 21 -23.54 -3.41 -27.93
N GLU A 22 -24.21 -2.26 -27.82
CA GLU A 22 -24.01 -1.08 -28.64
C GLU A 22 -23.97 0.16 -27.73
N GLY A 23 -23.21 1.19 -28.15
CA GLY A 23 -23.04 2.42 -27.37
C GLY A 23 -22.09 2.25 -26.18
N PRO A 24 -22.31 2.97 -25.05
CA PRO A 24 -21.48 2.82 -23.86
C PRO A 24 -21.54 1.40 -23.31
N LEU A 25 -20.38 0.76 -23.14
CA LEU A 25 -20.30 -0.62 -22.67
C LEU A 25 -20.95 -0.80 -21.29
N PHE A 26 -20.70 0.13 -20.36
CA PHE A 26 -21.31 0.09 -19.04
C PHE A 26 -22.32 1.21 -18.86
N SER A 27 -23.49 0.85 -18.33
CA SER A 27 -24.42 1.79 -17.72
C SER A 27 -24.55 1.46 -16.24
N TYR A 28 -23.97 2.31 -15.40
CA TYR A 28 -23.94 2.12 -13.96
C TYR A 28 -24.84 3.15 -13.28
N ALA A 29 -25.62 2.68 -12.31
CA ALA A 29 -26.40 3.54 -11.44
C ALA A 29 -26.28 3.05 -10.00
N ALA A 30 -26.13 3.99 -9.08
CA ALA A 30 -26.18 3.72 -7.65
C ALA A 30 -27.17 4.68 -6.96
N PRO A 31 -27.66 4.35 -5.77
CA PRO A 31 -28.69 5.14 -5.11
C PRO A 31 -28.20 6.53 -4.77
N GLY A 32 -28.96 7.53 -5.22
CA GLY A 32 -28.62 8.95 -5.06
C GLY A 32 -27.50 9.47 -5.96
N SER A 33 -26.95 8.67 -6.88
CA SER A 33 -25.97 9.11 -7.88
C SER A 33 -26.63 9.41 -9.24
N VAL A 34 -25.91 10.15 -10.09
CA VAL A 34 -26.27 10.29 -11.51
C VAL A 34 -25.82 9.02 -12.24
N PRO A 35 -26.67 8.38 -13.06
CA PRO A 35 -26.24 7.26 -13.88
C PRO A 35 -25.03 7.63 -14.72
N CYS A 36 -24.01 6.78 -14.73
CA CYS A 36 -22.83 6.98 -15.54
C CYS A 36 -22.82 6.01 -16.74
N ALA A 37 -22.41 6.56 -17.88
CA ALA A 37 -22.17 5.80 -19.10
C ALA A 37 -20.65 5.76 -19.32
N ILE A 38 -20.10 4.55 -19.46
CA ILE A 38 -18.67 4.34 -19.69
C ILE A 38 -18.51 3.60 -21.01
N ALA A 39 -17.81 4.21 -21.96
CA ALA A 39 -17.45 3.57 -23.22
C ALA A 39 -16.49 2.38 -22.97
N GLY A 40 -16.63 1.34 -23.79
CA GLY A 40 -15.77 0.16 -23.71
C GLY A 40 -14.38 0.39 -24.29
N PRO A 41 -13.54 -0.66 -24.30
CA PRO A 41 -12.18 -0.53 -24.77
C PRO A 41 -12.09 -0.46 -26.30
N VAL A 42 -11.20 0.41 -26.78
CA VAL A 42 -10.81 0.53 -28.20
C VAL A 42 -9.41 -0.03 -28.35
N PHE A 43 -9.22 -0.95 -29.29
CA PHE A 43 -7.93 -1.60 -29.55
C PHE A 43 -7.47 -1.30 -30.97
N GLU A 44 -6.16 -1.12 -31.18
CA GLU A 44 -5.58 -1.23 -32.52
C GLU A 44 -5.26 -2.70 -32.85
N ILE A 45 -6.01 -3.28 -33.79
CA ILE A 45 -5.87 -4.67 -34.24
C ILE A 45 -5.60 -4.67 -35.75
N ASP A 46 -4.54 -5.35 -36.17
CA ASP A 46 -4.11 -5.42 -37.57
C ASP A 46 -4.02 -4.05 -38.26
N ASN A 47 -3.56 -3.03 -37.52
CA ASN A 47 -3.39 -1.63 -37.92
C ASN A 47 -4.70 -0.84 -38.14
N ALA A 48 -5.82 -1.32 -37.58
CA ALA A 48 -7.08 -0.62 -37.56
C ALA A 48 -7.60 -0.47 -36.13
N LEU A 49 -8.22 0.67 -35.82
CA LEU A 49 -8.93 0.84 -34.55
C LEU A 49 -10.23 0.03 -34.58
N VAL A 50 -10.42 -0.79 -33.56
CA VAL A 50 -11.59 -1.66 -33.37
C VAL A 50 -12.35 -1.16 -32.15
N GLU A 51 -13.52 -0.59 -32.43
CA GLU A 51 -14.47 -0.08 -31.44
C GLU A 51 -15.25 -1.24 -30.77
N PRO A 52 -15.78 -1.04 -29.54
CA PRO A 52 -16.56 -2.04 -28.82
C PRO A 52 -18.00 -2.19 -29.38
N ASP A 53 -18.12 -2.75 -30.59
CA ASP A 53 -19.39 -3.14 -31.24
C ASP A 53 -19.55 -4.67 -31.23
N PHE A 54 -20.55 -5.17 -30.51
CA PHE A 54 -20.73 -6.59 -30.25
C PHE A 54 -21.96 -7.17 -30.95
N ALA A 55 -21.79 -8.33 -31.58
CA ALA A 55 -22.89 -9.11 -32.13
C ALA A 55 -23.71 -9.82 -31.04
N ALA A 56 -23.05 -10.25 -29.97
CA ALA A 56 -23.67 -10.94 -28.84
C ALA A 56 -22.83 -10.77 -27.57
N ILE A 57 -23.50 -10.71 -26.41
CA ILE A 57 -22.88 -10.80 -25.09
C ILE A 57 -23.55 -11.92 -24.32
N ARG A 58 -22.76 -12.88 -23.81
CA ARG A 58 -23.24 -14.02 -23.02
C ARG A 58 -22.59 -14.05 -21.64
N ALA A 59 -23.37 -14.41 -20.62
CA ALA A 59 -22.79 -14.77 -19.33
C ALA A 59 -21.97 -16.06 -19.48
N ALA A 60 -20.76 -16.06 -18.94
CA ALA A 60 -19.81 -17.18 -19.05
C ALA A 60 -19.50 -17.84 -17.70
N GLY A 61 -19.74 -17.16 -16.58
CA GLY A 61 -19.59 -17.76 -15.26
C GLY A 61 -19.80 -16.77 -14.12
N VAL A 62 -20.13 -17.33 -12.95
CA VAL A 62 -20.26 -16.61 -11.68
C VAL A 62 -19.50 -17.39 -10.62
N LYS A 63 -18.71 -16.69 -9.79
CA LYS A 63 -17.95 -17.26 -8.69
C LYS A 63 -18.08 -16.38 -7.45
N GLU A 64 -18.54 -16.95 -6.35
CA GLU A 64 -18.47 -16.32 -5.03
C GLU A 64 -17.05 -16.49 -4.48
N LEU A 65 -16.38 -15.38 -4.15
CA LEU A 65 -15.00 -15.37 -3.65
C LEU A 65 -14.92 -15.36 -2.12
N GLY A 66 -16.05 -15.20 -1.42
CA GLY A 66 -16.10 -14.97 0.02
C GLY A 66 -16.09 -13.47 0.36
N GLY A 67 -16.37 -13.12 1.61
CA GLY A 67 -16.41 -11.72 2.07
C GLY A 67 -17.49 -10.84 1.41
N GLY A 68 -18.52 -11.46 0.82
CA GLY A 68 -19.56 -10.76 0.07
C GLY A 68 -19.14 -10.32 -1.34
N ILE A 69 -18.02 -10.84 -1.86
CA ILE A 69 -17.50 -10.52 -3.20
C ILE A 69 -17.95 -11.58 -4.20
N THR A 70 -18.56 -11.12 -5.30
CA THR A 70 -18.99 -11.95 -6.42
C THR A 70 -18.24 -11.56 -7.69
N GLU A 71 -17.57 -12.51 -8.34
CA GLU A 71 -16.99 -12.35 -9.68
C GLU A 71 -17.96 -12.89 -10.75
N ARG A 72 -18.20 -12.09 -11.78
CA ARG A 72 -19.01 -12.45 -12.96
C ARG A 72 -18.19 -12.28 -14.22
N ARG A 73 -18.38 -13.18 -15.18
CA ARG A 73 -17.70 -13.18 -16.48
C ARG A 73 -18.70 -13.11 -17.59
N PHE A 74 -18.45 -12.23 -18.55
CA PHE A 74 -19.24 -12.06 -19.76
C PHE A 74 -18.32 -12.17 -20.96
N VAL A 75 -18.74 -12.87 -22.00
CA VAL A 75 -18.00 -12.95 -23.27
C VAL A 75 -18.80 -12.22 -24.33
N ALA A 76 -18.17 -11.23 -24.95
CA ALA A 76 -18.72 -10.37 -25.98
C ALA A 76 -18.03 -10.66 -27.30
N ASP A 77 -18.76 -11.16 -28.29
CA ASP A 77 -18.20 -11.43 -29.63
C ASP A 77 -18.34 -10.18 -30.50
N TYR A 78 -17.24 -9.75 -31.14
CA TYR A 78 -17.25 -8.55 -31.97
C TYR A 78 -18.07 -8.74 -33.24
N ARG A 79 -18.83 -7.70 -33.62
CA ARG A 79 -19.62 -7.71 -34.84
C ARG A 79 -18.71 -7.63 -36.07
N GLY A 80 -18.92 -8.54 -37.02
CA GLY A 80 -18.15 -8.58 -38.27
C GLY A 80 -16.69 -9.05 -38.13
N LEU A 81 -16.25 -9.40 -36.92
CA LEU A 81 -14.90 -9.89 -36.64
C LEU A 81 -14.98 -11.29 -36.03
N GLU A 82 -15.35 -12.28 -36.85
CA GLU A 82 -15.48 -13.67 -36.40
C GLU A 82 -14.20 -14.16 -35.72
N GLY A 83 -14.37 -14.80 -34.56
CA GLY A 83 -13.29 -15.30 -33.73
C GLY A 83 -12.75 -14.33 -32.68
N LEU A 84 -13.00 -13.02 -32.82
CA LEU A 84 -12.55 -12.00 -31.86
C LEU A 84 -13.57 -11.86 -30.73
N ALA A 85 -13.12 -12.04 -29.49
CA ALA A 85 -13.97 -11.94 -28.32
C ALA A 85 -13.32 -11.16 -27.17
N LEU A 86 -14.12 -10.29 -26.54
CA LEU A 86 -13.78 -9.59 -25.31
C LEU A 86 -14.45 -10.30 -24.12
N THR A 87 -13.66 -10.85 -23.22
CA THR A 87 -14.16 -11.30 -21.91
C THR A 87 -14.08 -10.15 -20.91
N ILE A 88 -15.23 -9.79 -20.34
CA ILE A 88 -15.37 -8.76 -19.32
C ILE A 88 -15.51 -9.48 -17.98
N VAL A 89 -14.55 -9.24 -17.09
CA VAL A 89 -14.57 -9.79 -15.72
C VAL A 89 -14.96 -8.66 -14.78
N VAL A 90 -16.02 -8.85 -14.00
CA VAL A 90 -16.57 -7.86 -13.08
C VAL A 90 -16.63 -8.44 -11.67
N ARG A 91 -16.17 -7.69 -10.68
CA ARG A 91 -16.29 -7.98 -9.26
C ARG A 91 -17.13 -6.89 -8.59
N THR A 92 -18.18 -7.33 -7.89
CA THR A 92 -19.02 -6.48 -7.04
C THR A 92 -18.93 -6.99 -5.61
N ALA A 93 -19.00 -6.09 -4.63
CA ALA A 93 -19.05 -6.46 -3.22
C ALA A 93 -20.33 -5.95 -2.56
N ALA A 94 -20.95 -6.78 -1.74
CA ALA A 94 -22.07 -6.35 -0.90
C ALA A 94 -21.64 -5.17 -0.02
N ALA A 95 -22.51 -4.16 0.11
CA ALA A 95 -22.27 -2.94 0.88
C ALA A 95 -21.12 -2.05 0.36
N SER A 96 -20.74 -2.19 -0.92
CA SER A 96 -19.87 -1.28 -1.66
C SER A 96 -20.51 -0.83 -2.97
N PRO A 97 -20.48 0.48 -3.31
CA PRO A 97 -20.83 0.96 -4.64
C PRO A 97 -19.69 0.76 -5.66
N VAL A 98 -18.48 0.41 -5.23
CA VAL A 98 -17.34 0.25 -6.14
C VAL A 98 -17.50 -1.03 -6.97
N VAL A 99 -17.31 -0.90 -8.27
CA VAL A 99 -17.20 -2.01 -9.23
C VAL A 99 -15.76 -2.13 -9.67
N ARG A 100 -15.20 -3.32 -9.51
CA ARG A 100 -13.86 -3.66 -9.98
C ARG A 100 -13.97 -4.51 -11.26
N PHE A 101 -13.24 -4.19 -12.31
CA PHE A 101 -13.37 -4.88 -13.59
C PHE A 101 -12.04 -4.98 -14.36
N ARG A 102 -11.98 -5.88 -15.35
CA ARG A 102 -10.87 -6.00 -16.30
C ARG A 102 -11.32 -6.65 -17.60
N TYR A 103 -10.47 -6.56 -18.61
CA TYR A 103 -10.70 -7.12 -19.93
C TYR A 103 -9.70 -8.23 -20.27
N ILE A 104 -10.19 -9.25 -20.97
CA ILE A 104 -9.35 -10.25 -21.64
C ILE A 104 -9.78 -10.30 -23.11
N LEU A 105 -8.87 -9.99 -24.03
CA LEU A 105 -9.11 -10.02 -25.47
C LEU A 105 -8.42 -11.24 -26.07
N ALA A 106 -9.17 -12.05 -26.81
CA ALA A 106 -8.66 -13.25 -27.47
C ALA A 106 -9.24 -13.37 -28.88
N ASP A 107 -8.49 -13.99 -29.79
CA ASP A 107 -8.91 -14.17 -31.17
C ASP A 107 -8.55 -15.56 -31.70
N THR A 108 -9.49 -16.23 -32.37
CA THR A 108 -9.21 -17.54 -32.98
C THR A 108 -8.58 -17.45 -34.38
N ALA A 109 -8.73 -16.30 -35.05
CA ALA A 109 -8.20 -16.02 -36.38
C ALA A 109 -6.75 -15.50 -36.38
N ASP A 110 -6.13 -15.39 -35.20
CA ASP A 110 -4.77 -14.91 -34.97
C ASP A 110 -4.50 -13.46 -35.41
N ARG A 111 -5.50 -12.60 -35.25
CA ARG A 111 -5.31 -11.15 -35.37
C ARG A 111 -4.32 -10.65 -34.31
N LYS A 112 -3.63 -9.55 -34.60
CA LYS A 112 -2.55 -9.05 -33.75
C LYS A 112 -2.85 -7.67 -33.20
N LEU A 113 -2.47 -7.43 -31.94
CA LEU A 113 -2.41 -6.07 -31.43
C LEU A 113 -1.23 -5.33 -32.07
N THR A 114 -1.51 -4.13 -32.60
CA THR A 114 -0.53 -3.32 -33.34
C THR A 114 -0.37 -1.93 -32.73
N LYS A 115 0.66 -1.18 -33.15
CA LYS A 115 1.01 0.16 -32.64
C LYS A 115 1.22 1.17 -33.78
N ARG A 116 0.77 0.85 -34.99
CA ARG A 116 1.13 1.58 -36.21
C ARG A 116 0.42 2.91 -36.37
N THR A 117 -0.80 3.04 -35.85
CA THR A 117 -1.56 4.28 -36.03
C THR A 117 -1.04 5.41 -35.13
N THR A 118 -0.54 5.08 -33.95
CA THR A 118 -0.10 6.08 -32.94
C THR A 118 1.40 6.07 -32.67
N GLY A 119 2.14 5.02 -33.07
CA GLY A 119 3.55 4.82 -32.72
C GLY A 119 3.78 4.45 -31.24
N ARG A 120 2.71 4.21 -30.48
CA ARG A 120 2.73 3.84 -29.05
C ARG A 120 1.62 2.84 -28.76
N ASP A 121 1.45 2.46 -27.50
CA ASP A 121 0.33 1.62 -27.09
C ASP A 121 -1.00 2.32 -27.44
N ALA A 122 -1.78 1.69 -28.32
CA ALA A 122 -3.01 2.20 -28.89
C ALA A 122 -4.22 1.46 -28.28
N ILE A 123 -4.36 1.58 -26.96
CA ILE A 123 -5.51 1.06 -26.22
C ILE A 123 -6.15 2.20 -25.44
N GLU A 124 -7.45 2.38 -25.64
CA GLU A 124 -8.32 3.14 -24.75
C GLU A 124 -9.11 2.12 -23.93
N TYR A 125 -9.11 2.22 -22.61
CA TYR A 125 -9.73 1.23 -21.73
C TYR A 125 -11.16 1.59 -21.33
N ALA A 126 -11.39 2.88 -21.17
CA ALA A 126 -12.67 3.44 -20.76
C ALA A 126 -12.72 4.93 -21.10
N SER A 127 -13.89 5.43 -21.47
CA SER A 127 -14.12 6.86 -21.64
C SER A 127 -15.46 7.28 -21.03
N PHE A 128 -15.50 8.46 -20.42
CA PHE A 128 -16.72 9.04 -19.85
C PHE A 128 -16.67 10.57 -19.98
N THR A 129 -17.82 11.23 -19.90
CA THR A 129 -17.90 12.70 -19.95
C THR A 129 -18.19 13.25 -18.57
N ALA A 130 -17.28 14.06 -18.04
CA ALA A 130 -17.51 14.78 -16.79
C ALA A 130 -18.55 15.91 -17.01
N ALA A 131 -19.39 16.18 -16.02
CA ALA A 131 -20.29 17.33 -16.09
C ALA A 131 -19.48 18.63 -16.23
N GLN A 132 -20.06 19.63 -16.89
CA GLN A 132 -19.35 20.88 -17.22
C GLN A 132 -18.93 21.63 -15.95
N GLU A 133 -19.80 21.67 -14.96
CA GLU A 133 -19.58 22.28 -13.66
C GLU A 133 -18.79 21.39 -12.67
N ALA A 134 -18.47 20.15 -13.05
CA ALA A 134 -17.80 19.23 -12.13
C ALA A 134 -16.37 19.69 -11.83
N ARG A 135 -15.99 19.60 -10.55
CA ARG A 135 -14.61 19.67 -10.13
C ARG A 135 -13.96 18.31 -10.38
N VAL A 136 -12.95 18.29 -11.26
CA VAL A 136 -12.17 17.07 -11.54
C VAL A 136 -10.85 17.14 -10.78
N THR A 137 -10.54 16.10 -10.02
CA THR A 137 -9.35 16.01 -9.18
C THR A 137 -8.61 14.73 -9.51
N GLU A 138 -7.33 14.89 -9.87
CA GLU A 138 -6.38 13.79 -9.95
C GLU A 138 -5.85 13.48 -8.55
N VAL A 139 -5.71 12.19 -8.25
CA VAL A 139 -5.03 11.69 -7.05
C VAL A 139 -3.90 10.76 -7.46
N ARG A 140 -2.67 11.19 -7.20
CA ARG A 140 -1.45 10.41 -7.39
C ARG A 140 -1.03 9.79 -6.06
N LEU A 141 -0.48 8.59 -6.10
CA LEU A 141 -0.11 7.83 -4.89
C LEU A 141 1.40 7.61 -4.77
N SER A 142 2.15 7.73 -5.87
CA SER A 142 3.55 7.31 -5.95
C SER A 142 4.51 8.47 -6.24
N ASP A 143 4.21 9.68 -5.73
CA ASP A 143 5.16 10.80 -5.78
C ASP A 143 6.23 10.58 -4.69
N PHE A 144 7.47 10.22 -5.08
CA PHE A 144 8.55 10.00 -4.11
C PHE A 144 9.13 11.34 -3.61
N ASN A 145 9.11 11.55 -2.30
CA ASN A 145 9.70 12.72 -1.67
C ASN A 145 11.08 12.36 -1.10
N HIS A 146 12.15 12.79 -1.78
CA HIS A 146 13.52 12.50 -1.38
C HIS A 146 13.93 13.11 -0.03
N LEU A 147 13.34 14.24 0.38
CA LEU A 147 13.62 14.85 1.68
C LEU A 147 13.07 14.01 2.83
N LEU A 148 11.88 13.43 2.64
CA LEU A 148 11.26 12.54 3.63
C LEU A 148 11.67 11.07 3.46
N ASN A 149 12.27 10.73 2.33
CA ASN A 149 12.58 9.38 1.87
C ASN A 149 11.35 8.45 1.90
N CYS A 150 10.24 8.92 1.34
CA CYS A 150 8.99 8.16 1.28
C CYS A 150 8.09 8.60 0.12
N TYR A 151 7.23 7.69 -0.35
CA TYR A 151 6.15 8.04 -1.27
C TYR A 151 5.08 8.90 -0.56
N ARG A 152 4.43 9.77 -1.33
CA ARG A 152 3.44 10.73 -0.88
C ARG A 152 2.23 10.70 -1.81
N PRO A 153 1.00 10.84 -1.27
CA PRO A 153 -0.15 11.10 -2.11
C PRO A 153 -0.18 12.59 -2.45
N THR A 154 -0.63 12.90 -3.67
CA THR A 154 -0.88 14.27 -4.11
C THR A 154 -2.26 14.37 -4.73
N GLU A 155 -3.05 15.34 -4.29
CA GLU A 155 -4.33 15.68 -4.89
C GLU A 155 -4.22 16.98 -5.68
N THR A 156 -4.55 16.93 -6.97
CA THR A 156 -4.48 18.08 -7.86
C THR A 156 -5.84 18.28 -8.51
N THR A 157 -6.53 19.37 -8.18
CA THR A 157 -7.71 19.77 -8.94
C THR A 157 -7.27 20.24 -10.33
N LEU A 158 -7.80 19.57 -11.36
CA LEU A 158 -7.48 19.85 -12.75
C LEU A 158 -8.22 21.12 -13.19
N PRO A 159 -7.48 22.17 -13.60
CA PRO A 159 -8.09 23.43 -14.01
C PRO A 159 -8.77 23.30 -15.38
N ALA A 160 -9.67 24.25 -15.71
CA ALA A 160 -10.40 24.25 -16.98
C ALA A 160 -9.47 24.17 -18.21
N TYR A 161 -8.37 24.92 -18.18
CA TYR A 161 -7.39 24.91 -19.27
C TYR A 161 -6.78 23.53 -19.53
N ALA A 162 -6.80 22.61 -18.56
CA ALA A 162 -6.30 21.25 -18.77
C ALA A 162 -7.15 20.50 -19.80
N PHE A 163 -8.46 20.73 -19.82
CA PHE A 163 -9.37 20.19 -20.82
C PHE A 163 -9.30 20.97 -22.14
N GLU A 164 -9.21 22.30 -22.07
CA GLU A 164 -9.13 23.17 -23.26
C GLU A 164 -7.87 22.93 -24.11
N ASN A 165 -6.82 22.35 -23.53
CA ASN A 165 -5.52 22.15 -24.16
C ASN A 165 -5.11 20.67 -24.24
N ASP A 166 -6.06 19.75 -24.17
CA ASP A 166 -5.82 18.31 -24.35
C ASP A 166 -4.73 17.73 -23.41
N LEU A 167 -4.65 18.22 -22.16
CA LEU A 167 -3.65 17.76 -21.20
C LEU A 167 -3.96 16.35 -20.70
N THR A 168 -2.97 15.74 -20.05
CA THR A 168 -3.11 14.41 -19.45
C THR A 168 -2.88 14.44 -17.94
N ALA A 169 -3.49 13.50 -17.25
CA ALA A 169 -3.29 13.26 -15.82
C ALA A 169 -2.86 11.80 -15.62
N PRO A 170 -1.67 11.50 -15.06
CA PRO A 170 -1.23 10.13 -14.83
C PRO A 170 -2.13 9.32 -13.88
N GLY A 171 -2.70 9.88 -12.81
CA GLY A 171 -3.48 9.12 -11.81
C GLY A 171 -2.62 8.45 -10.73
N PRO A 172 -3.07 7.33 -10.10
CA PRO A 172 -3.98 6.35 -10.70
C PRO A 172 -5.47 6.62 -10.54
N ILE A 173 -5.87 7.53 -9.65
CA ILE A 173 -7.30 7.79 -9.37
C ILE A 173 -7.68 9.15 -9.96
N LEU A 174 -8.85 9.22 -10.60
CA LEU A 174 -9.47 10.46 -11.04
C LEU A 174 -10.90 10.54 -10.51
N ALA A 175 -11.20 11.64 -9.82
CA ALA A 175 -12.49 11.91 -9.20
C ALA A 175 -13.15 13.13 -9.85
N SER A 176 -14.42 13.02 -10.21
CA SER A 176 -15.22 14.10 -10.79
C SER A 176 -16.45 14.35 -9.92
N VAL A 177 -16.57 15.54 -9.34
CA VAL A 177 -17.65 15.86 -8.38
C VAL A 177 -18.41 17.11 -8.83
N SER A 178 -19.73 16.98 -8.94
CA SER A 178 -20.69 18.07 -9.15
C SER A 178 -21.75 18.04 -8.05
N GLY A 179 -22.65 19.04 -8.01
CA GLY A 179 -23.81 18.98 -7.11
C GLY A 179 -24.78 17.84 -7.41
N ALA A 180 -24.84 17.39 -8.67
CA ALA A 180 -25.73 16.31 -9.11
C ALA A 180 -25.16 14.92 -8.78
N GLY A 181 -23.86 14.72 -8.98
CA GLY A 181 -23.23 13.41 -8.82
C GLY A 181 -21.71 13.48 -8.65
N ALA A 182 -21.16 12.44 -8.02
CA ALA A 182 -19.73 12.23 -7.87
C ALA A 182 -19.34 10.89 -8.49
N PHE A 183 -18.28 10.88 -9.29
CA PHE A 183 -17.77 9.72 -10.02
C PHE A 183 -16.27 9.53 -9.78
N LEU A 184 -15.82 8.29 -9.72
CA LEU A 184 -14.42 7.90 -9.61
C LEU A 184 -14.10 6.84 -10.65
N MET A 185 -12.93 6.96 -11.29
CA MET A 185 -12.27 5.92 -12.08
C MET A 185 -10.85 5.75 -11.56
N ALA A 186 -10.39 4.51 -11.44
CA ALA A 186 -9.02 4.16 -11.07
C ALA A 186 -8.51 2.98 -11.89
N TYR A 187 -7.19 2.90 -12.08
CA TYR A 187 -6.50 1.72 -12.59
C TYR A 187 -5.54 1.18 -11.54
N GLU A 188 -5.37 -0.14 -11.47
CA GLU A 188 -4.63 -0.72 -10.34
C GLU A 188 -3.11 -0.65 -10.47
N HIS A 189 -2.57 -0.32 -11.64
CA HIS A 189 -1.14 -0.07 -11.78
C HIS A 189 -0.66 1.19 -11.04
N GLY A 190 0.65 1.37 -10.94
CA GLY A 190 1.28 2.61 -10.46
C GLY A 190 1.61 3.60 -11.58
N SER A 191 1.85 4.86 -11.24
CA SER A 191 2.40 5.86 -12.16
C SER A 191 3.09 6.99 -11.40
N THR A 192 4.39 7.17 -11.63
CA THR A 192 5.19 8.21 -10.97
C THR A 192 5.70 9.16 -12.03
N LEU A 193 5.33 10.44 -11.97
CA LEU A 193 5.81 11.42 -12.95
C LEU A 193 7.35 11.51 -12.97
N PRO A 194 7.96 11.63 -14.17
CA PRO A 194 7.36 11.67 -15.52
C PRO A 194 7.13 10.29 -16.17
N ASN A 195 7.30 9.19 -15.43
CA ASN A 195 7.27 7.82 -15.92
C ASN A 195 5.90 7.15 -15.70
N THR A 196 5.10 7.09 -16.76
CA THR A 196 3.70 6.67 -16.69
C THR A 196 3.42 5.48 -17.63
N PHE A 197 2.52 4.59 -17.23
CA PHE A 197 2.06 3.44 -18.04
C PHE A 197 0.62 3.63 -18.54
N PHE A 198 -0.13 4.47 -17.84
CA PHE A 198 -1.51 4.85 -18.10
C PHE A 198 -1.64 6.35 -17.93
N GLU A 199 -2.62 6.93 -18.60
CA GLU A 199 -2.98 8.33 -18.45
C GLU A 199 -4.48 8.53 -18.66
N TYR A 200 -5.02 9.55 -18.00
CA TYR A 200 -6.31 10.13 -18.32
C TYR A 200 -6.09 11.28 -19.32
N ARG A 201 -6.58 11.11 -20.55
CA ARG A 201 -6.59 12.16 -21.58
C ARG A 201 -7.83 13.03 -21.41
N LEU A 202 -7.65 14.35 -21.34
CA LEU A 202 -8.71 15.31 -21.06
C LEU A 202 -9.08 16.05 -22.34
N ALA A 203 -10.30 15.92 -22.87
CA ALA A 203 -10.71 16.60 -24.10
C ALA A 203 -11.54 17.87 -23.81
N PRO A 204 -11.59 18.85 -24.73
CA PRO A 204 -12.34 20.11 -24.54
C PRO A 204 -13.83 19.94 -24.26
N ASP A 205 -14.43 18.84 -24.73
CA ASP A 205 -15.83 18.46 -24.47
C ASP A 205 -16.06 17.82 -23.10
N ARG A 206 -15.05 17.86 -22.21
CA ARG A 206 -15.02 17.22 -20.88
C ARG A 206 -14.99 15.70 -20.91
N ARG A 207 -14.76 15.10 -22.08
CA ARG A 207 -14.47 13.67 -22.16
C ARG A 207 -13.14 13.39 -21.48
N VAL A 208 -13.13 12.35 -20.67
CA VAL A 208 -11.95 11.79 -20.02
C VAL A 208 -11.78 10.36 -20.52
N THR A 209 -10.63 10.08 -21.14
CA THR A 209 -10.30 8.74 -21.64
C THR A 209 -9.12 8.17 -20.87
N LEU A 210 -9.33 7.03 -20.22
CA LEU A 210 -8.24 6.23 -19.64
C LEU A 210 -7.56 5.43 -20.76
N ALA A 211 -6.28 5.70 -21.01
CA ALA A 211 -5.54 5.12 -22.12
C ALA A 211 -4.19 4.55 -21.67
N ALA A 212 -3.70 3.57 -22.44
CA ALA A 212 -2.34 3.08 -22.34
C ALA A 212 -1.33 4.14 -22.82
N VAL A 213 -0.15 4.14 -22.20
CA VAL A 213 1.00 4.96 -22.61
C VAL A 213 2.09 4.06 -23.19
N LYS A 214 2.53 3.05 -22.42
CA LYS A 214 3.60 2.12 -22.80
C LYS A 214 3.50 0.78 -22.06
N ALA A 215 4.14 -0.25 -22.60
CA ALA A 215 4.32 -1.59 -22.02
C ALA A 215 3.07 -2.36 -21.59
N ASN A 216 1.88 -1.89 -21.97
CA ASN A 216 0.64 -2.64 -21.76
C ASN A 216 0.60 -3.87 -22.68
N TYR A 217 1.23 -3.78 -23.87
CA TYR A 217 1.42 -4.88 -24.81
C TYR A 217 2.62 -4.62 -25.75
N PHE A 218 3.02 -5.64 -26.50
CA PHE A 218 4.08 -5.55 -27.51
C PHE A 218 3.51 -5.54 -28.93
N HIS A 219 4.21 -4.88 -29.85
CA HIS A 219 3.76 -4.79 -31.23
C HIS A 219 3.70 -6.18 -31.88
N ASN A 220 2.67 -6.45 -32.68
CA ASN A 220 2.43 -7.75 -33.32
C ASN A 220 2.15 -8.90 -32.33
N ARG A 221 1.70 -8.62 -31.11
CA ARG A 221 1.24 -9.65 -30.17
C ARG A 221 0.08 -10.44 -30.78
N SER A 222 0.27 -11.74 -30.95
CA SER A 222 -0.78 -12.69 -31.35
C SER A 222 -1.87 -12.78 -30.27
N LEU A 223 -3.12 -12.49 -30.63
CA LEU A 223 -4.28 -12.65 -29.74
C LEU A 223 -4.74 -14.11 -29.61
N LYS A 224 -4.20 -15.02 -30.44
CA LYS A 224 -4.50 -16.46 -30.37
C LYS A 224 -3.56 -17.18 -29.42
N GLU A 225 -2.26 -16.96 -29.56
CA GLU A 225 -1.23 -17.60 -28.76
C GLU A 225 -1.10 -16.94 -27.39
N GLN A 226 -1.26 -15.62 -27.33
CA GLN A 226 -1.11 -14.83 -26.12
C GLN A 226 -2.27 -13.84 -25.96
N PRO A 227 -3.45 -14.31 -25.51
CA PRO A 227 -4.56 -13.42 -25.17
C PRO A 227 -4.10 -12.22 -24.34
N PHE A 228 -4.64 -11.06 -24.65
CA PHE A 228 -4.35 -9.84 -23.91
C PHE A 228 -5.18 -9.81 -22.62
N GLU A 229 -4.58 -9.41 -21.51
CA GLU A 229 -5.24 -9.24 -20.22
C GLU A 229 -4.86 -7.85 -19.68
N SER A 230 -5.85 -7.01 -19.40
CA SER A 230 -5.60 -5.69 -18.80
C SER A 230 -5.28 -5.81 -17.31
N VAL A 231 -4.72 -4.73 -16.72
CA VAL A 231 -4.83 -4.55 -15.27
C VAL A 231 -6.29 -4.47 -14.83
N TRP A 232 -6.51 -4.56 -13.53
CA TRP A 232 -7.80 -4.24 -12.94
C TRP A 232 -8.03 -2.73 -12.92
N PHE A 233 -9.29 -2.37 -13.05
CA PHE A 233 -9.81 -1.01 -12.97
C PHE A 233 -10.93 -0.97 -11.94
N ASP A 234 -11.14 0.18 -11.32
CA ASP A 234 -12.22 0.41 -10.37
C ASP A 234 -13.03 1.64 -10.80
N PHE A 235 -14.34 1.57 -10.67
CA PHE A 235 -15.18 2.77 -10.75
C PHE A 235 -16.28 2.77 -9.70
N ALA A 236 -16.71 3.97 -9.33
CA ALA A 236 -17.81 4.18 -8.40
C ALA A 236 -18.55 5.46 -8.74
N ALA A 237 -19.85 5.51 -8.44
CA ALA A 237 -20.58 6.77 -8.41
C ALA A 237 -21.44 6.86 -7.16
N ILE A 238 -21.50 8.05 -6.57
CA ILE A 238 -22.29 8.37 -5.38
C ILE A 238 -22.98 9.72 -5.56
N LYS A 239 -23.76 10.13 -4.56
CA LYS A 239 -24.32 11.47 -4.49
C LYS A 239 -23.22 12.53 -4.46
N GLY A 240 -23.41 13.57 -5.29
CA GLY A 240 -22.50 14.70 -5.38
C GLY A 240 -22.59 15.70 -4.22
N THR A 241 -21.67 16.65 -4.20
CA THR A 241 -21.67 17.79 -3.28
C THR A 241 -21.54 19.10 -4.04
N ALA A 242 -22.21 20.14 -3.57
CA ALA A 242 -22.22 21.45 -4.25
C ALA A 242 -20.84 22.14 -4.24
N ASP A 243 -19.98 21.82 -3.28
CA ASP A 243 -18.62 22.35 -3.15
C ASP A 243 -17.56 21.57 -3.96
N GLY A 244 -17.97 20.47 -4.62
CA GLY A 244 -17.07 19.62 -5.37
C GLY A 244 -16.09 18.81 -4.50
N SER A 245 -16.36 18.64 -3.20
CA SER A 245 -15.51 17.85 -2.30
C SER A 245 -15.43 16.38 -2.71
N THR A 246 -14.21 15.84 -2.70
CA THR A 246 -13.92 14.43 -2.98
C THR A 246 -14.08 13.51 -1.75
N ASP A 247 -14.44 14.04 -0.57
CA ASP A 247 -14.46 13.27 0.69
C ASP A 247 -15.37 12.05 0.66
N GLY A 248 -16.55 12.15 0.03
CA GLY A 248 -17.47 11.03 -0.09
C GLY A 248 -16.88 9.89 -0.93
N LEU A 249 -16.26 10.23 -2.07
CA LEU A 249 -15.61 9.25 -2.95
C LEU A 249 -14.40 8.62 -2.25
N ALA A 250 -13.59 9.44 -1.58
CA ALA A 250 -12.44 8.99 -0.83
C ALA A 250 -12.83 8.00 0.28
N ALA A 251 -13.87 8.32 1.06
CA ALA A 251 -14.37 7.45 2.12
C ALA A 251 -14.89 6.10 1.58
N VAL A 252 -15.63 6.12 0.47
CA VAL A 252 -16.12 4.91 -0.20
C VAL A 252 -14.99 4.05 -0.74
N PHE A 253 -14.02 4.67 -1.43
CA PHE A 253 -12.89 3.95 -2.01
C PHE A 253 -11.96 3.38 -0.94
N ARG A 254 -11.66 4.17 0.10
CA ARG A 254 -10.91 3.73 1.28
C ARG A 254 -11.56 2.52 1.93
N LYS A 255 -12.88 2.56 2.15
CA LYS A 255 -13.64 1.43 2.71
C LYS A 255 -13.57 0.20 1.81
N PHE A 256 -13.70 0.38 0.50
CA PHE A 256 -13.55 -0.70 -0.48
C PHE A 256 -12.18 -1.38 -0.39
N LEU A 257 -11.08 -0.62 -0.31
CA LEU A 257 -9.74 -1.18 -0.12
C LEU A 257 -9.61 -1.94 1.20
N LEU A 258 -10.24 -1.45 2.27
CA LEU A 258 -10.18 -2.06 3.60
C LEU A 258 -10.99 -3.36 3.70
N GLU A 259 -12.18 -3.41 3.09
CA GLU A 259 -13.17 -4.45 3.37
C GLU A 259 -13.49 -5.36 2.19
N HIS A 260 -13.27 -4.91 0.94
CA HIS A 260 -13.98 -5.47 -0.21
C HIS A 260 -13.12 -5.74 -1.46
N ILE A 261 -11.91 -5.17 -1.57
CA ILE A 261 -11.05 -5.41 -2.74
C ILE A 261 -10.54 -6.87 -2.82
N THR A 262 -10.45 -7.54 -1.66
CA THR A 262 -9.86 -8.87 -1.51
C THR A 262 -10.69 -9.77 -0.61
N PRO A 263 -10.83 -11.08 -0.93
CA PRO A 263 -11.40 -12.04 0.01
C PRO A 263 -10.41 -12.40 1.14
N HIS A 264 -9.13 -12.06 1.01
CA HIS A 264 -8.07 -12.37 1.98
C HIS A 264 -7.98 -11.31 3.09
N ALA A 265 -8.97 -11.28 3.98
CA ALA A 265 -9.12 -10.21 4.98
C ALA A 265 -8.01 -10.12 6.05
N ALA A 266 -7.08 -11.09 6.12
CA ALA A 266 -6.02 -11.10 7.14
C ALA A 266 -5.12 -9.85 7.08
N SER A 267 -4.77 -9.40 5.87
CA SER A 267 -3.97 -8.19 5.64
C SER A 267 -4.74 -6.90 5.91
N ARG A 268 -6.03 -6.97 6.25
CA ARG A 268 -6.89 -5.82 6.56
C ARG A 268 -7.09 -5.59 8.05
N LYS A 269 -6.76 -6.60 8.86
CA LYS A 269 -6.87 -6.53 10.32
C LYS A 269 -5.69 -5.77 10.92
N PRO A 270 -5.92 -4.84 11.86
CA PRO A 270 -4.85 -4.16 12.56
C PRO A 270 -4.24 -5.10 13.62
N PHE A 271 -2.91 -5.22 13.63
CA PHE A 271 -2.15 -5.92 14.66
C PHE A 271 -0.80 -5.23 14.82
N VAL A 272 -0.25 -5.22 16.03
CA VAL A 272 1.03 -4.54 16.28
C VAL A 272 2.20 -5.51 16.08
N SER A 273 3.12 -5.13 15.19
CA SER A 273 4.34 -5.90 14.93
C SER A 273 5.58 -5.29 15.58
N LEU A 274 6.57 -6.13 15.89
CA LEU A 274 7.94 -5.70 16.15
C LEU A 274 8.86 -6.34 15.11
N ASN A 275 9.72 -5.54 14.49
CA ASN A 275 10.72 -6.00 13.54
C ASN A 275 12.13 -5.73 14.07
N THR A 276 13.03 -6.71 13.93
CA THR A 276 14.39 -6.67 14.50
C THR A 276 15.35 -5.72 13.78
N TRP A 277 15.04 -5.26 12.57
CA TRP A 277 15.94 -4.47 11.71
C TRP A 277 16.48 -3.22 12.39
N GLY A 278 15.61 -2.44 13.03
CA GLY A 278 16.05 -1.20 13.69
C GLY A 278 17.07 -1.45 14.80
N PHE A 279 16.96 -2.57 15.51
CA PHE A 279 17.99 -2.97 16.46
C PHE A 279 19.28 -3.41 15.76
N GLN A 280 19.18 -4.23 14.70
CA GLN A 280 20.34 -4.67 13.91
C GLN A 280 21.14 -3.48 13.37
N GLU A 281 20.46 -2.48 12.80
CA GLU A 281 21.05 -1.24 12.32
C GLU A 281 21.80 -0.49 13.44
N ARG A 282 21.18 -0.32 14.61
CA ARG A 282 21.82 0.35 15.75
C ARG A 282 23.05 -0.42 16.24
N SER A 283 22.91 -1.72 16.48
CA SER A 283 24.01 -2.55 16.95
C SER A 283 25.19 -2.55 15.97
N LYS A 284 24.91 -2.61 14.67
CA LYS A 284 25.96 -2.60 13.66
C LYS A 284 26.63 -1.24 13.52
N TRP A 285 25.85 -0.17 13.36
CA TRP A 285 26.36 1.13 12.93
C TRP A 285 26.65 2.11 14.06
N LEU A 286 25.97 1.96 15.21
CA LEU A 286 26.24 2.77 16.41
C LEU A 286 27.22 2.05 17.35
N ASP A 287 26.98 0.76 17.61
CA ASP A 287 27.74 0.02 18.63
C ASP A 287 28.95 -0.74 18.06
N GLY A 288 29.04 -0.85 16.73
CA GLY A 288 30.15 -1.52 16.05
C GLY A 288 30.12 -3.05 16.10
N ALA A 289 28.99 -3.65 16.50
CA ALA A 289 28.82 -5.10 16.61
C ALA A 289 28.84 -5.82 15.25
N GLY A 290 28.90 -7.15 15.30
CA GLY A 290 28.62 -8.00 14.14
C GLY A 290 27.17 -7.85 13.69
N PHE A 291 26.93 -7.98 12.38
CA PHE A 291 25.59 -7.83 11.82
C PHE A 291 24.63 -8.93 12.30
N LEU A 292 25.14 -10.16 12.48
CA LEU A 292 24.36 -11.32 12.91
C LEU A 292 24.25 -11.47 14.43
N ASP A 293 25.05 -10.74 15.21
CA ASP A 293 25.02 -10.80 16.68
C ASP A 293 23.62 -10.46 17.22
N ALA A 294 22.96 -9.51 16.58
CA ALA A 294 21.58 -9.14 16.87
C ALA A 294 20.57 -10.27 16.57
N LEU A 295 20.94 -11.32 15.85
CA LEU A 295 20.04 -12.41 15.48
C LEU A 295 20.35 -13.73 16.22
N GLU A 296 21.27 -13.70 17.18
CA GLU A 296 21.53 -14.85 18.05
C GLU A 296 20.25 -15.33 18.76
N GLN A 297 20.06 -16.65 18.82
CA GLN A 297 18.80 -17.25 19.27
C GLN A 297 18.38 -16.79 20.67
N ASP A 298 19.30 -16.80 21.64
CA ASP A 298 18.97 -16.46 23.03
C ASP A 298 18.56 -15.00 23.17
N ARG A 299 19.24 -14.09 22.46
CA ARG A 299 18.88 -12.67 22.40
C ARG A 299 17.52 -12.43 21.73
N LEU A 300 17.19 -13.20 20.69
CA LEU A 300 15.83 -13.15 20.09
C LEU A 300 14.77 -13.64 21.07
N LEU A 301 15.04 -14.70 21.85
CA LEU A 301 14.10 -15.20 22.86
C LEU A 301 13.85 -14.17 23.97
N GLU A 302 14.88 -13.44 24.41
CA GLU A 302 14.74 -12.32 25.35
C GLU A 302 13.92 -11.16 24.77
N GLU A 303 14.13 -10.81 23.50
CA GLU A 303 13.34 -9.78 22.81
C GLU A 303 11.88 -10.23 22.66
N ILE A 304 11.61 -11.51 22.41
CA ILE A 304 10.25 -12.06 22.36
C ILE A 304 9.56 -11.93 23.73
N ASP A 305 10.26 -12.21 24.84
CA ASP A 305 9.69 -12.02 26.19
C ASP A 305 9.34 -10.55 26.46
N ALA A 306 10.23 -9.63 26.09
CA ALA A 306 9.99 -8.20 26.24
C ALA A 306 8.85 -7.71 25.33
N ALA A 307 8.78 -8.20 24.09
CA ALA A 307 7.72 -7.89 23.14
C ALA A 307 6.35 -8.43 23.62
N HIS A 308 6.31 -9.62 24.20
CA HIS A 308 5.10 -10.16 24.82
C HIS A 308 4.61 -9.27 25.97
N ARG A 309 5.52 -8.88 26.89
CA ARG A 309 5.19 -7.96 27.99
C ARG A 309 4.67 -6.61 27.49
N ALA A 310 5.22 -6.10 26.38
CA ALA A 310 4.75 -4.89 25.72
C ALA A 310 3.44 -5.09 24.91
N GLY A 311 2.94 -6.32 24.77
CA GLY A 311 1.68 -6.63 24.09
C GLY A 311 1.78 -6.67 22.55
N ILE A 312 2.93 -7.02 22.01
CA ILE A 312 3.13 -7.24 20.56
C ILE A 312 2.46 -8.54 20.13
N GLU A 313 1.91 -8.56 18.91
CA GLU A 313 1.18 -9.72 18.37
C GLU A 313 1.96 -10.46 17.29
N THR A 314 2.86 -9.77 16.57
CA THR A 314 3.68 -10.35 15.50
C THR A 314 5.14 -9.98 15.70
N PHE A 315 6.01 -10.98 15.85
CA PHE A 315 7.46 -10.81 15.95
C PHE A 315 8.12 -11.14 14.61
N VAL A 316 8.78 -10.15 14.01
CA VAL A 316 9.36 -10.25 12.67
C VAL A 316 10.89 -10.28 12.76
N ILE A 317 11.48 -11.40 12.35
CA ILE A 317 12.94 -11.54 12.22
C ILE A 317 13.34 -11.01 10.85
N ASP A 318 14.07 -9.90 10.83
CA ASP A 318 14.52 -9.26 9.59
C ASP A 318 15.77 -9.95 9.00
N VAL A 319 16.41 -9.37 7.98
CA VAL A 319 17.46 -10.00 7.19
C VAL A 319 18.57 -10.63 8.04
N GLY A 320 18.89 -11.89 7.73
CA GLY A 320 19.98 -12.66 8.31
C GLY A 320 19.60 -13.96 9.02
N TRP A 321 18.29 -14.23 9.15
CA TRP A 321 17.80 -15.47 9.76
C TRP A 321 18.02 -16.74 8.92
N PHE A 322 18.46 -16.61 7.67
CA PHE A 322 18.51 -17.67 6.67
C PHE A 322 19.95 -18.05 6.29
N ASN A 323 20.16 -19.29 5.85
CA ASN A 323 21.46 -19.77 5.38
C ASN A 323 21.76 -19.44 3.90
N SER A 324 20.74 -19.47 3.04
CA SER A 324 20.83 -19.23 1.60
C SER A 324 19.56 -18.53 1.11
N ALA A 325 19.74 -17.48 0.31
CA ALA A 325 18.62 -16.74 -0.27
C ALA A 325 17.89 -17.61 -1.30
N GLY A 326 16.60 -17.35 -1.48
CA GLY A 326 15.74 -18.12 -2.38
C GLY A 326 15.20 -19.41 -1.77
N ASP A 327 16.00 -20.14 -0.98
CA ASP A 327 15.55 -21.33 -0.25
C ASP A 327 15.11 -21.04 1.18
N TRP A 328 15.55 -19.94 1.80
CA TRP A 328 15.02 -19.44 3.07
C TRP A 328 14.95 -20.51 4.19
N ARG A 329 16.00 -21.30 4.34
CA ARG A 329 16.14 -22.24 5.47
C ARG A 329 16.85 -21.53 6.64
N PRO A 330 16.50 -21.81 7.91
CA PRO A 330 17.13 -21.17 9.06
C PRO A 330 18.66 -21.26 9.03
N HIS A 331 19.31 -20.18 9.43
CA HIS A 331 20.76 -20.09 9.57
C HIS A 331 21.26 -21.10 10.63
N PRO A 332 22.49 -21.65 10.52
CA PRO A 332 23.11 -22.49 11.56
C PRO A 332 23.26 -21.84 12.95
N LEU A 333 22.96 -20.54 13.07
CA LEU A 333 22.82 -19.84 14.37
C LEU A 333 21.60 -20.35 15.17
N TYR A 334 20.72 -21.12 14.53
CA TYR A 334 19.57 -21.79 15.13
C TYR A 334 19.78 -23.31 15.04
N PRO A 335 20.43 -23.95 16.04
CA PRO A 335 20.80 -25.37 15.98
C PRO A 335 19.60 -26.33 15.83
N GLU A 336 18.44 -25.96 16.38
CA GLU A 336 17.17 -26.68 16.24
C GLU A 336 16.23 -26.02 15.21
N GLY A 337 16.77 -25.19 14.31
CA GLY A 337 15.98 -24.32 13.45
C GLY A 337 15.11 -23.38 14.28
N PHE A 338 13.92 -23.03 13.77
CA PHE A 338 13.02 -22.12 14.47
C PHE A 338 12.24 -22.72 15.64
N LYS A 339 12.42 -24.01 15.98
CA LYS A 339 11.62 -24.67 17.02
C LYS A 339 11.63 -23.93 18.36
N PRO A 340 12.77 -23.49 18.95
CA PRO A 340 12.76 -22.76 20.22
C PRO A 340 12.02 -21.42 20.14
N ILE A 341 12.19 -20.69 19.02
CA ILE A 341 11.50 -19.43 18.75
C ILE A 341 9.98 -19.67 18.63
N ARG A 342 9.58 -20.74 17.93
CA ARG A 342 8.17 -21.13 17.78
C ARG A 342 7.53 -21.48 19.10
N GLU A 343 8.15 -22.36 19.87
CA GLU A 343 7.62 -22.75 21.19
C GLU A 343 7.44 -21.53 22.12
N ARG A 344 8.32 -20.53 22.01
CA ARG A 344 8.17 -19.27 22.76
C ARG A 344 7.01 -18.42 22.26
N LEU A 345 6.93 -18.19 20.95
CA LEU A 345 5.84 -17.40 20.35
C LEU A 345 4.47 -18.04 20.58
N ASP A 346 4.37 -19.37 20.41
CA ASP A 346 3.13 -20.12 20.59
C ASP A 346 2.64 -20.07 22.05
N ARG A 347 3.56 -20.14 23.02
CA ARG A 347 3.24 -19.94 24.46
C ARG A 347 2.58 -18.60 24.72
N TYR A 348 2.94 -17.57 23.96
CA TYR A 348 2.41 -16.21 24.08
C TYR A 348 1.26 -15.89 23.11
N GLY A 349 0.90 -16.81 22.21
CA GLY A 349 -0.06 -16.56 21.15
C GLY A 349 0.41 -15.53 20.10
N MET A 350 1.73 -15.31 19.99
CA MET A 350 2.34 -14.40 19.04
C MET A 350 2.63 -15.09 17.70
N LYS A 351 2.62 -14.33 16.61
CA LYS A 351 2.92 -14.82 15.26
C LYS A 351 4.39 -14.62 14.91
N LEU A 352 4.97 -15.60 14.22
CA LEU A 352 6.26 -15.43 13.55
C LEU A 352 6.08 -14.72 12.21
N GLY A 353 6.87 -13.67 12.01
CA GLY A 353 7.12 -13.05 10.72
C GLY A 353 8.58 -13.16 10.30
N VAL A 354 8.83 -13.15 9.00
CA VAL A 354 10.19 -13.20 8.44
C VAL A 354 10.35 -12.22 7.29
N TRP A 355 11.55 -11.67 7.16
CA TRP A 355 11.96 -10.91 5.97
C TRP A 355 12.41 -11.84 4.85
N ILE A 356 12.12 -11.46 3.60
CA ILE A 356 12.46 -12.19 2.39
C ILE A 356 12.91 -11.18 1.33
N HIS A 357 14.05 -11.41 0.69
CA HIS A 357 14.39 -10.70 -0.54
C HIS A 357 13.74 -11.39 -1.73
N ALA A 358 12.66 -10.82 -2.27
CA ALA A 358 11.84 -11.45 -3.30
C ALA A 358 12.54 -11.61 -4.66
N ALA A 359 13.74 -11.06 -4.84
CA ALA A 359 14.53 -11.24 -6.05
C ALA A 359 15.88 -11.96 -5.81
N TRP A 360 16.23 -12.40 -4.60
CA TRP A 360 17.52 -13.09 -4.41
C TRP A 360 17.36 -14.60 -4.44
N ALA A 361 18.32 -15.26 -5.08
CA ALA A 361 18.49 -16.70 -5.00
C ALA A 361 19.98 -17.04 -4.92
N GLY A 362 20.36 -17.90 -3.98
CA GLY A 362 21.70 -18.48 -3.94
C GLY A 362 21.98 -19.23 -5.24
N ASN A 363 23.21 -19.15 -5.74
CA ASN A 363 23.56 -19.77 -7.03
C ASN A 363 23.39 -21.31 -7.02
N ASP A 364 23.45 -21.93 -5.85
CA ASP A 364 23.25 -23.36 -5.62
C ASP A 364 21.84 -23.71 -5.08
N SER A 365 20.98 -22.72 -4.86
CA SER A 365 19.65 -22.91 -4.26
C SER A 365 18.72 -23.75 -5.14
N GLU A 366 17.80 -24.47 -4.52
CA GLU A 366 16.79 -25.28 -5.22
C GLU A 366 15.91 -24.40 -6.11
N VAL A 367 15.53 -23.21 -5.62
CA VAL A 367 14.73 -22.27 -6.42
C VAL A 367 15.48 -21.77 -7.67
N ARG A 368 16.81 -21.60 -7.58
CA ARG A 368 17.66 -21.24 -8.73
C ARG A 368 17.68 -22.37 -9.77
N GLN A 369 17.73 -23.62 -9.33
CA GLN A 369 17.70 -24.79 -10.22
C GLN A 369 16.34 -25.02 -10.88
N LEU A 370 15.25 -24.59 -10.25
CA LEU A 370 13.90 -24.65 -10.82
C LEU A 370 13.62 -23.56 -11.86
N ALA A 371 14.37 -22.46 -11.82
CA ALA A 371 14.27 -21.36 -12.78
C ALA A 371 15.69 -20.87 -13.19
N PRO A 372 16.49 -21.73 -13.86
CA PRO A 372 17.88 -21.43 -14.21
C PRO A 372 18.01 -20.26 -15.20
N GLU A 373 16.99 -20.03 -16.02
CA GLU A 373 16.92 -18.91 -16.95
C GLU A 373 16.55 -17.59 -16.27
N GLY A 374 15.84 -17.60 -15.13
CA GLY A 374 15.21 -16.40 -14.56
C GLY A 374 16.14 -15.35 -13.91
N ALA A 375 17.46 -15.46 -14.09
CA ALA A 375 18.41 -14.50 -13.54
C ALA A 375 18.33 -13.19 -14.34
N VAL A 376 18.29 -12.06 -13.64
CA VAL A 376 18.22 -10.73 -14.26
C VAL A 376 19.34 -10.55 -15.29
N SER A 377 18.97 -10.11 -16.49
CA SER A 377 19.89 -9.60 -17.50
C SER A 377 19.68 -8.10 -17.74
N CYS A 378 20.78 -7.36 -17.91
CA CYS A 378 20.80 -5.96 -18.30
C CYS A 378 21.81 -5.76 -19.44
N GLY A 379 21.36 -5.31 -20.60
CA GLY A 379 22.22 -5.09 -21.76
C GLY A 379 22.89 -6.38 -22.27
N GLY A 380 22.27 -7.53 -22.04
CA GLY A 380 22.81 -8.85 -22.37
C GLY A 380 23.78 -9.43 -21.34
N GLU A 381 24.10 -8.69 -20.27
CA GLU A 381 24.90 -9.21 -19.16
C GLU A 381 24.00 -9.74 -18.05
N VAL A 382 24.16 -11.04 -17.72
CA VAL A 382 23.46 -11.67 -16.60
C VAL A 382 24.10 -11.21 -15.30
N TRP A 383 23.28 -10.67 -14.40
CA TRP A 383 23.74 -10.23 -13.10
C TRP A 383 23.75 -11.37 -12.08
N GLU A 384 24.87 -12.11 -12.07
CA GLU A 384 25.17 -13.20 -11.13
C GLU A 384 25.41 -12.72 -9.66
N GLY A 385 25.28 -11.40 -9.42
CA GLY A 385 25.32 -10.76 -8.11
C GLY A 385 26.62 -10.97 -7.30
N GLY A 386 26.55 -10.55 -6.03
CA GLY A 386 27.68 -10.48 -5.09
C GLY A 386 27.51 -11.40 -3.88
N PRO A 387 28.35 -11.23 -2.84
CA PRO A 387 28.13 -11.88 -1.53
C PRO A 387 26.73 -11.54 -1.03
N CYS A 388 25.95 -12.53 -0.60
CA CYS A 388 24.62 -12.22 -0.12
C CYS A 388 24.69 -11.57 1.27
N PHE A 389 23.99 -10.44 1.38
CA PHE A 389 24.00 -9.67 2.62
C PHE A 389 23.24 -10.42 3.71
N GLY A 390 23.86 -10.55 4.88
CA GLY A 390 23.27 -11.24 6.02
C GLY A 390 23.27 -12.77 5.94
N CYS A 391 23.85 -13.40 4.91
CA CYS A 391 24.04 -14.84 4.89
C CYS A 391 25.51 -15.23 5.13
N GLY A 392 25.72 -16.38 5.74
CA GLY A 392 27.04 -16.78 6.25
C GLY A 392 28.09 -17.11 5.18
N THR A 393 27.72 -17.55 3.97
CA THR A 393 28.72 -18.14 3.04
C THR A 393 28.38 -18.18 1.54
N SER A 394 27.24 -17.66 1.05
CA SER A 394 26.84 -17.83 -0.37
C SER A 394 26.85 -16.54 -1.21
N ARG A 395 27.14 -16.69 -2.51
CA ARG A 395 26.86 -15.67 -3.55
C ARG A 395 25.42 -15.82 -4.02
N CYS A 396 24.74 -14.71 -4.27
CA CYS A 396 23.36 -14.73 -4.74
C CYS A 396 23.23 -13.98 -6.07
N SER A 397 22.51 -14.59 -6.99
CA SER A 397 22.02 -13.95 -8.20
C SER A 397 20.76 -13.15 -7.89
N VAL A 398 20.50 -12.15 -8.72
CA VAL A 398 19.23 -11.42 -8.69
C VAL A 398 18.34 -11.95 -9.78
N MET A 399 17.09 -12.19 -9.44
CA MET A 399 16.13 -12.96 -10.21
C MET A 399 14.99 -12.06 -10.65
N CYS A 400 14.54 -12.25 -11.90
CA CYS A 400 13.44 -11.51 -12.47
C CYS A 400 12.12 -12.08 -11.93
N VAL A 401 11.40 -11.33 -11.11
CA VAL A 401 10.10 -11.75 -10.54
C VAL A 401 9.01 -11.94 -11.60
N SER A 402 9.16 -11.31 -12.76
CA SER A 402 8.25 -11.46 -13.91
C SER A 402 8.52 -12.73 -14.73
N SER A 403 9.67 -13.39 -14.52
CA SER A 403 10.04 -14.67 -15.16
C SER A 403 9.40 -15.88 -14.43
N PRO A 404 9.62 -17.12 -14.91
CA PRO A 404 9.22 -18.34 -14.19
C PRO A 404 9.73 -18.44 -12.74
N TYR A 405 10.74 -17.65 -12.36
CA TYR A 405 11.19 -17.54 -10.98
C TYR A 405 10.09 -17.04 -10.01
N GLY A 406 9.24 -16.08 -10.40
CA GLY A 406 8.20 -15.53 -9.52
C GLY A 406 7.24 -16.61 -8.98
N PRO A 407 6.63 -17.44 -9.86
CA PRO A 407 5.85 -18.60 -9.45
C PRO A 407 6.63 -19.64 -8.64
N ALA A 408 7.93 -19.85 -8.93
CA ALA A 408 8.77 -20.75 -8.14
C ALA A 408 8.98 -20.22 -6.71
N LEU A 409 9.27 -18.92 -6.56
CA LEU A 409 9.36 -18.25 -5.27
C LEU A 409 8.05 -18.36 -4.48
N ALA A 410 6.90 -18.17 -5.11
CA ALA A 410 5.61 -18.31 -4.42
C ALA A 410 5.44 -19.70 -3.76
N LYS A 411 5.87 -20.78 -4.44
CA LYS A 411 5.84 -22.14 -3.89
C LYS A 411 6.79 -22.30 -2.69
N VAL A 412 7.99 -21.73 -2.80
CA VAL A 412 8.97 -21.68 -1.70
C VAL A 412 8.38 -20.94 -0.49
N LEU A 413 7.72 -19.80 -0.69
CA LEU A 413 7.10 -19.05 0.41
C LEU A 413 5.92 -19.79 1.04
N VAL A 414 5.16 -20.56 0.27
CA VAL A 414 4.16 -21.50 0.82
C VAL A 414 4.80 -22.58 1.69
N ARG A 415 5.96 -23.12 1.28
CA ARG A 415 6.73 -24.07 2.13
C ARG A 415 7.18 -23.38 3.42
N VAL A 416 7.80 -22.21 3.35
CA VAL A 416 8.25 -21.42 4.52
C VAL A 416 7.08 -21.14 5.47
N ALA A 417 5.92 -20.77 4.94
CA ALA A 417 4.70 -20.55 5.73
C ALA A 417 4.21 -21.82 6.44
N ARG A 418 4.33 -22.99 5.82
CA ARG A 418 3.85 -24.27 6.40
C ARG A 418 4.86 -24.89 7.35
N GLU A 419 6.12 -24.95 6.96
CA GLU A 419 7.19 -25.64 7.68
C GLU A 419 7.61 -24.88 8.94
N TYR A 420 7.69 -23.56 8.87
CA TYR A 420 8.08 -22.71 10.01
C TYR A 420 6.90 -21.99 10.65
N GLU A 421 5.69 -22.28 10.17
CA GLU A 421 4.47 -21.61 10.59
C GLU A 421 4.53 -20.07 10.51
N ALA A 422 5.34 -19.52 9.60
CA ALA A 422 5.40 -18.09 9.38
C ALA A 422 4.03 -17.57 8.90
N ARG A 423 3.54 -16.50 9.52
CA ARG A 423 2.23 -15.88 9.21
C ARG A 423 2.36 -14.44 8.74
N TYR A 424 3.58 -13.95 8.59
CA TYR A 424 3.88 -12.62 8.10
C TYR A 424 5.14 -12.66 7.24
N PHE A 425 5.10 -12.03 6.08
CA PHE A 425 6.25 -11.85 5.19
C PHE A 425 6.48 -10.38 4.91
N LYS A 426 7.68 -9.89 5.18
CA LYS A 426 8.18 -8.62 4.62
C LYS A 426 8.94 -8.95 3.34
N LEU A 427 8.33 -8.70 2.19
CA LEU A 427 8.93 -8.93 0.87
C LEU A 427 9.68 -7.68 0.43
N ASP A 428 10.97 -7.81 0.20
CA ASP A 428 11.89 -6.70 -0.11
C ASP A 428 12.62 -6.97 -1.43
N GLY A 429 13.37 -5.99 -1.93
CA GLY A 429 14.47 -6.25 -2.83
C GLY A 429 14.11 -6.26 -4.32
N VAL A 430 12.93 -5.79 -4.69
CA VAL A 430 12.49 -5.73 -6.10
C VAL A 430 12.51 -4.30 -6.63
N GLY A 431 13.46 -3.99 -7.50
CA GLY A 431 13.51 -2.71 -8.21
C GLY A 431 12.62 -2.72 -9.44
N GLN A 432 12.17 -1.55 -9.88
CA GLN A 432 11.21 -1.45 -10.99
C GLN A 432 11.85 -1.60 -12.38
N TYR A 433 13.14 -1.28 -12.56
CA TYR A 433 13.81 -1.21 -13.88
C TYR A 433 15.06 -2.08 -13.99
N HIS A 434 15.00 -3.30 -13.44
CA HIS A 434 16.19 -4.11 -13.24
C HIS A 434 16.42 -5.19 -14.30
N CYS A 435 15.52 -5.45 -15.24
CA CYS A 435 15.71 -6.53 -16.22
C CYS A 435 15.28 -6.13 -17.63
N ASP A 436 16.05 -6.57 -18.64
CA ASP A 436 15.76 -6.42 -20.06
C ASP A 436 15.99 -7.72 -20.87
N ASP A 437 15.92 -8.88 -20.23
CA ASP A 437 16.08 -10.17 -20.91
C ASP A 437 14.90 -10.47 -21.86
N PRO A 438 15.14 -10.89 -23.11
CA PRO A 438 14.09 -11.22 -24.07
C PRO A 438 13.34 -12.53 -23.80
N ASN A 439 13.75 -13.33 -22.82
CA ASN A 439 13.15 -14.64 -22.53
C ASN A 439 12.32 -14.67 -21.24
N HIS A 440 12.17 -13.52 -20.55
CA HIS A 440 11.52 -13.45 -19.24
C HIS A 440 10.05 -13.04 -19.27
N GLY A 441 9.42 -13.05 -20.45
CA GLY A 441 7.98 -12.80 -20.58
C GLY A 441 7.59 -11.33 -20.45
N HIS A 442 8.55 -10.41 -20.51
CA HIS A 442 8.35 -8.97 -20.48
C HIS A 442 8.91 -8.28 -21.73
N GLY A 443 8.73 -8.94 -22.87
CA GLY A 443 9.19 -8.53 -24.20
C GLY A 443 10.19 -9.53 -24.76
N GLY A 444 10.15 -9.74 -26.06
CA GLY A 444 10.94 -10.72 -26.81
C GLY A 444 12.18 -10.12 -27.48
N PRO A 445 12.83 -10.91 -28.37
CA PRO A 445 14.01 -10.46 -29.09
C PRO A 445 13.71 -9.39 -30.15
N ASP A 446 12.45 -9.28 -30.59
CA ASP A 446 12.02 -8.30 -31.61
C ASP A 446 11.81 -6.90 -31.02
N GLU A 447 11.58 -6.81 -29.70
CA GLU A 447 11.43 -5.57 -28.96
C GLU A 447 12.77 -4.88 -28.71
N THR A 448 12.72 -3.56 -28.51
CA THR A 448 13.89 -2.80 -28.08
C THR A 448 14.25 -3.13 -26.62
N VAL A 449 15.49 -2.80 -26.22
CA VAL A 449 15.92 -2.91 -24.81
C VAL A 449 15.01 -2.07 -23.89
N GLU A 450 14.63 -0.86 -24.31
CA GLU A 450 13.76 0.02 -23.56
C GLU A 450 12.36 -0.59 -23.37
N GLU A 451 11.75 -1.11 -24.44
CA GLU A 451 10.45 -1.78 -24.36
C GLU A 451 10.48 -3.00 -23.42
N ARG A 452 11.58 -3.76 -23.40
CA ARG A 452 11.73 -4.88 -22.46
C ARG A 452 11.83 -4.42 -21.01
N ARG A 453 12.54 -3.31 -20.75
CA ARG A 453 12.64 -2.71 -19.41
C ARG A 453 11.30 -2.17 -18.93
N ASP A 454 10.58 -1.48 -19.80
CA ASP A 454 9.24 -0.99 -19.50
C ASP A 454 8.26 -2.15 -19.29
N GLY A 455 8.38 -3.22 -20.09
CA GLY A 455 7.64 -4.46 -19.88
C GLY A 455 7.89 -5.05 -18.50
N TYR A 456 9.16 -5.11 -18.06
CA TYR A 456 9.51 -5.59 -16.73
C TYR A 456 8.89 -4.69 -15.65
N ALA A 457 9.05 -3.38 -15.79
CA ALA A 457 8.52 -2.38 -14.86
C ALA A 457 6.99 -2.41 -14.73
N TYR A 458 6.29 -2.66 -15.83
CA TYR A 458 4.84 -2.89 -15.85
C TYR A 458 4.46 -4.21 -15.15
N GLY A 459 5.26 -5.26 -15.36
CA GLY A 459 5.02 -6.59 -14.82
C GLY A 459 5.27 -6.73 -13.32
N VAL A 460 6.22 -5.99 -12.75
CA VAL A 460 6.64 -6.11 -11.33
C VAL A 460 5.47 -6.05 -10.33
N PRO A 461 4.63 -4.99 -10.29
CA PRO A 461 3.55 -4.93 -9.29
C PRO A 461 2.52 -6.05 -9.49
N ILE A 462 2.31 -6.49 -10.73
CA ILE A 462 1.40 -7.59 -11.07
C ILE A 462 1.97 -8.92 -10.57
N ALA A 463 3.27 -9.16 -10.78
CA ALA A 463 3.96 -10.36 -10.32
C ALA A 463 3.95 -10.47 -8.80
N ILE A 464 4.26 -9.39 -8.07
CA ILE A 464 4.23 -9.38 -6.61
C ILE A 464 2.80 -9.58 -6.08
N ALA A 465 1.80 -8.93 -6.66
CA ALA A 465 0.40 -9.15 -6.28
C ALA A 465 -0.02 -10.62 -6.46
N ARG A 466 0.38 -11.26 -7.56
CA ARG A 466 0.13 -12.69 -7.83
C ARG A 466 0.85 -13.60 -6.83
N ILE A 467 2.09 -13.29 -6.46
CA ILE A 467 2.83 -14.04 -5.43
C ILE A 467 2.09 -13.95 -4.08
N ALA A 468 1.66 -12.74 -3.69
CA ALA A 468 0.93 -12.53 -2.45
C ALA A 468 -0.44 -13.24 -2.43
N GLU A 469 -1.17 -13.23 -3.54
CA GLU A 469 -2.45 -13.95 -3.73
C GLU A 469 -2.24 -15.46 -3.59
N TYR A 470 -1.26 -16.01 -4.31
CA TYR A 470 -0.96 -17.44 -4.26
C TYR A 470 -0.63 -17.93 -2.84
N ILE A 471 0.17 -17.16 -2.08
CA ILE A 471 0.51 -17.51 -0.69
C ILE A 471 -0.73 -17.42 0.20
N SER A 472 -1.55 -16.38 0.03
CA SER A 472 -2.75 -16.15 0.83
C SER A 472 -3.85 -17.19 0.59
N GLU A 473 -3.98 -17.68 -0.65
CA GLU A 473 -4.86 -18.80 -1.01
C GLU A 473 -4.37 -20.12 -0.40
N ALA A 474 -3.07 -20.40 -0.50
CA ALA A 474 -2.49 -21.66 -0.02
C ALA A 474 -2.36 -21.74 1.51
N CYS A 475 -2.24 -20.59 2.18
CA CYS A 475 -2.04 -20.43 3.62
C CYS A 475 -2.90 -19.26 4.15
N PRO A 476 -4.22 -19.46 4.36
CA PRO A 476 -5.10 -18.43 4.90
C PRO A 476 -4.59 -17.87 6.24
N GLY A 477 -4.60 -16.55 6.40
CA GLY A 477 -4.09 -15.87 7.60
C GLY A 477 -2.65 -15.38 7.50
N VAL A 478 -1.94 -15.71 6.43
CA VAL A 478 -0.66 -15.06 6.09
C VAL A 478 -0.92 -13.61 5.67
N VAL A 479 -0.02 -12.72 6.13
CA VAL A 479 0.03 -11.32 5.72
C VAL A 479 1.32 -11.06 4.96
N VAL A 480 1.24 -10.29 3.88
CA VAL A 480 2.38 -9.91 3.05
C VAL A 480 2.47 -8.39 3.02
N ASP A 481 3.64 -7.87 3.36
CA ASP A 481 3.99 -6.47 3.28
C ASP A 481 5.12 -6.31 2.27
N PHE A 482 4.89 -5.52 1.23
CA PHE A 482 5.88 -5.26 0.18
C PHE A 482 6.65 -3.97 0.48
N ASP A 483 7.96 -4.07 0.57
CA ASP A 483 8.87 -2.96 0.88
C ASP A 483 9.02 -2.03 -0.32
N ILE A 484 8.68 -0.76 -0.10
CA ILE A 484 8.80 0.33 -1.06
C ILE A 484 9.56 1.52 -0.47
N THR A 485 10.49 1.25 0.44
CA THR A 485 11.22 2.28 1.19
C THR A 485 12.02 3.21 0.26
N GLU A 486 12.63 2.67 -0.79
CA GLU A 486 13.46 3.46 -1.72
C GLU A 486 12.67 4.05 -2.90
N GLY A 487 13.20 5.13 -3.47
CA GLY A 487 12.76 5.65 -4.76
C GLY A 487 13.00 4.63 -5.88
N GLY A 488 12.16 4.64 -6.92
CA GLY A 488 12.26 3.69 -8.05
C GLY A 488 11.67 2.31 -7.77
N ARG A 489 10.87 2.18 -6.71
CA ARG A 489 10.05 1.01 -6.39
C ARG A 489 8.66 1.20 -6.99
N SER A 490 8.03 0.10 -7.43
CA SER A 490 6.68 0.18 -8.00
C SER A 490 5.62 0.39 -6.91
N MET A 491 4.93 1.53 -6.94
CA MET A 491 3.84 1.87 -6.04
C MET A 491 2.57 2.18 -6.84
N GLY A 492 1.46 1.52 -6.51
CA GLY A 492 0.15 1.63 -7.15
C GLY A 492 -0.93 0.93 -6.31
N LEU A 493 -2.06 0.57 -6.89
CA LEU A 493 -3.15 -0.09 -6.15
C LEU A 493 -3.09 -1.63 -6.25
N ALA A 494 -2.34 -2.21 -7.21
CA ALA A 494 -2.35 -3.65 -7.52
C ALA A 494 -1.84 -4.48 -6.34
N ILE A 495 -0.80 -4.01 -5.65
CA ILE A 495 -0.30 -4.67 -4.43
C ILE A 495 -1.36 -4.64 -3.33
N LEU A 496 -2.06 -3.51 -3.21
CA LEU A 496 -3.15 -3.34 -2.24
C LEU A 496 -4.35 -4.25 -2.56
N ALA A 497 -4.42 -4.93 -3.70
CA ALA A 497 -5.46 -5.93 -3.95
C ALA A 497 -5.32 -7.19 -3.07
N THR A 498 -4.17 -7.41 -2.42
CA THR A 498 -3.95 -8.57 -1.54
C THR A 498 -3.02 -8.27 -0.37
N ALA A 499 -1.94 -7.55 -0.63
CA ALA A 499 -0.88 -7.24 0.32
C ALA A 499 -1.03 -5.82 0.90
N ARG A 500 -0.04 -5.40 1.67
CA ARG A 500 0.16 -4.03 2.17
C ARG A 500 1.50 -3.50 1.69
N TYR A 501 1.73 -2.21 1.85
CA TYR A 501 3.05 -1.63 1.67
C TYR A 501 3.75 -1.44 3.00
N PHE A 502 5.06 -1.72 3.01
CA PHE A 502 5.98 -1.24 4.01
C PHE A 502 6.62 0.04 3.46
N LEU A 503 6.10 1.20 3.91
CA LEU A 503 6.33 2.48 3.26
C LEU A 503 7.72 3.04 3.54
N VAL A 504 8.19 2.90 4.79
CA VAL A 504 9.49 3.41 5.22
C VAL A 504 10.14 2.46 6.21
N ASN A 505 11.25 1.86 5.79
CA ASN A 505 12.18 1.13 6.63
C ASN A 505 13.28 2.07 7.15
N ASN A 506 14.03 2.67 6.23
CA ASN A 506 15.14 3.56 6.50
C ASN A 506 14.79 5.02 6.18
N GLY A 507 15.35 5.96 6.95
CA GLY A 507 15.19 7.39 6.71
C GLY A 507 15.95 7.91 5.49
N PRO A 508 15.89 9.23 5.22
CA PRO A 508 16.75 9.85 4.23
C PRO A 508 18.19 9.53 4.58
N TYR A 509 18.89 8.95 3.62
CA TYR A 509 20.32 8.77 3.73
C TYR A 509 21.01 10.12 3.57
N TYR A 510 22.23 10.24 4.05
CA TYR A 510 22.99 11.49 3.95
C TYR A 510 23.15 11.97 2.48
N GLN A 511 23.13 11.05 1.50
CA GLN A 511 23.14 11.38 0.07
C GLN A 511 21.91 12.18 -0.37
N ALA A 512 20.82 12.17 0.39
CA ALA A 512 19.63 12.96 0.09
C ALA A 512 19.76 14.45 0.50
N LEU A 513 20.88 14.85 1.12
CA LEU A 513 21.14 16.19 1.65
C LEU A 513 22.50 16.72 1.14
N GLU A 514 22.68 16.74 -0.20
CA GLU A 514 23.94 16.84 -0.94
C GLU A 514 24.86 18.08 -0.69
N ASP A 515 24.46 19.05 0.16
CA ASP A 515 25.27 20.26 0.44
C ASP A 515 26.32 20.09 1.57
N ILE A 516 26.57 18.86 2.03
CA ILE A 516 27.58 18.59 3.06
C ILE A 516 28.80 17.92 2.42
N PRO A 517 30.03 18.50 2.49
CA PRO A 517 31.24 17.82 2.06
C PRO A 517 31.46 16.58 2.94
N PHE A 518 31.08 15.42 2.42
CA PHE A 518 31.09 14.16 3.12
C PHE A 518 32.36 13.37 2.77
N ASP A 519 33.08 12.91 3.79
CA ASP A 519 34.19 11.98 3.62
C ASP A 519 33.64 10.55 3.57
N ALA A 520 33.38 10.07 2.35
CA ALA A 520 32.86 8.73 2.07
C ALA A 520 33.70 7.58 2.66
N GLY A 521 34.96 7.85 3.02
CA GLY A 521 35.85 6.86 3.65
C GLY A 521 35.77 6.82 5.18
N LYS A 522 35.14 7.80 5.84
CA LYS A 522 35.17 7.93 7.31
C LYS A 522 33.86 7.63 8.03
N ARG A 523 32.73 7.60 7.33
CA ARG A 523 31.41 7.33 7.91
C ARG A 523 30.58 6.54 6.90
N GLY A 524 30.22 5.29 7.23
CA GLY A 524 29.53 4.37 6.33
C GLY A 524 28.04 4.70 6.09
N TRP A 525 27.29 3.68 5.64
CA TRP A 525 25.81 3.68 5.51
C TRP A 525 25.19 4.19 6.83
N ASN A 526 24.79 5.47 6.89
CA ASN A 526 24.28 6.08 8.12
C ASN A 526 22.84 6.54 7.93
N ASN A 527 21.91 5.69 8.37
CA ASN A 527 20.50 6.02 8.47
C ASN A 527 20.27 6.97 9.64
N VAL A 528 19.86 8.21 9.38
CA VAL A 528 19.71 9.23 10.43
C VAL A 528 18.55 8.97 11.40
N PHE A 529 17.66 8.02 11.08
CA PHE A 529 16.49 7.67 11.91
C PHE A 529 16.71 6.46 12.83
N VAL A 530 17.96 6.04 13.04
CA VAL A 530 18.29 5.01 14.05
C VAL A 530 18.48 5.59 15.45
N HIS A 531 18.61 6.91 15.57
CA HIS A 531 18.76 7.59 16.86
C HIS A 531 17.42 7.71 17.61
N PRO A 532 17.37 7.42 18.91
CA PRO A 532 16.20 7.68 19.74
C PRO A 532 15.77 9.15 19.70
N GLY A 533 14.47 9.40 19.80
CA GLY A 533 13.89 10.74 19.80
C GLY A 533 12.64 10.88 18.92
N PRO A 534 12.08 12.10 18.86
CA PRO A 534 10.80 12.34 18.19
C PRO A 534 10.91 12.47 16.65
N SER A 535 12.11 12.72 16.11
CA SER A 535 12.31 13.02 14.69
C SER A 535 11.78 11.96 13.74
N ARG A 536 12.04 10.67 14.03
CA ARG A 536 11.52 9.56 13.23
C ARG A 536 10.00 9.59 13.24
N ALA A 537 9.38 9.72 14.41
CA ALA A 537 7.94 9.73 14.52
C ALA A 537 7.29 10.89 13.75
N HIS A 538 7.90 12.08 13.79
CA HIS A 538 7.43 13.26 13.04
C HIS A 538 7.42 13.00 11.54
N VAL A 539 8.50 12.42 11.00
CA VAL A 539 8.61 12.14 9.56
C VAL A 539 7.67 10.99 9.16
N LEU A 540 7.59 9.92 9.95
CA LEU A 540 6.78 8.76 9.59
C LEU A 540 5.27 9.03 9.63
N ARG A 541 4.80 10.01 10.43
CA ARG A 541 3.37 10.40 10.44
C ARG A 541 2.90 11.02 9.12
N TYR A 542 3.80 11.43 8.21
CA TYR A 542 3.41 11.81 6.86
C TYR A 542 2.73 10.66 6.10
N ALA A 543 3.00 9.39 6.42
CA ALA A 543 2.26 8.27 5.83
C ALA A 543 0.74 8.35 6.06
N LEU A 544 0.29 9.06 7.11
CA LEU A 544 -1.13 9.22 7.41
C LEU A 544 -1.87 10.08 6.37
N ASP A 545 -1.16 10.83 5.52
CA ASP A 545 -1.80 11.60 4.44
C ASP A 545 -2.47 10.69 3.39
N PHE A 546 -2.04 9.42 3.31
CA PHE A 546 -2.71 8.43 2.47
C PHE A 546 -4.07 8.01 3.02
N ASP A 547 -4.30 8.10 4.35
CA ASP A 547 -5.48 7.53 5.03
C ASP A 547 -6.81 8.08 4.53
N ARG A 548 -6.80 9.19 3.78
CA ARG A 548 -7.99 9.69 3.08
C ARG A 548 -8.47 8.73 1.99
N TRP A 549 -7.56 8.16 1.20
CA TRP A 549 -7.86 7.28 0.06
C TRP A 549 -7.48 5.81 0.30
N VAL A 550 -6.36 5.58 0.98
CA VAL A 550 -5.80 4.26 1.27
C VAL A 550 -5.69 4.09 2.79
N PRO A 551 -6.39 3.12 3.42
CA PRO A 551 -6.35 2.97 4.87
C PRO A 551 -4.93 2.89 5.44
N ALA A 552 -4.65 3.61 6.52
CA ALA A 552 -3.33 3.68 7.15
C ALA A 552 -2.76 2.30 7.52
N ASN A 553 -3.61 1.33 7.89
CA ASN A 553 -3.19 -0.04 8.18
C ASN A 553 -2.67 -0.82 6.97
N LEU A 554 -2.76 -0.25 5.75
CA LEU A 554 -2.17 -0.83 4.54
C LEU A 554 -0.82 -0.19 4.17
N LEU A 555 -0.33 0.78 4.96
CA LEU A 555 0.90 1.53 4.72
C LEU A 555 1.73 1.58 6.01
N LEU A 556 2.50 0.52 6.26
CA LEU A 556 3.24 0.36 7.49
C LEU A 556 4.45 1.28 7.55
N ALA A 557 4.68 1.81 8.74
CA ALA A 557 5.94 2.45 9.11
C ALA A 557 6.25 2.06 10.56
N HIS A 558 7.51 1.72 10.84
CA HIS A 558 7.90 1.22 12.16
C HIS A 558 8.57 2.30 12.99
N TYR A 559 8.20 2.36 14.27
CA TYR A 559 8.62 3.39 15.22
C TYR A 559 9.67 2.87 16.21
N LEU A 560 10.45 3.78 16.80
CA LEU A 560 11.42 3.40 17.81
C LEU A 560 10.73 3.30 19.19
N PRO A 561 10.90 2.19 19.92
CA PRO A 561 10.41 2.10 21.29
C PRO A 561 11.36 2.77 22.30
N LEU A 562 12.35 3.54 21.83
CA LEU A 562 13.51 4.00 22.61
C LEU A 562 13.47 5.50 22.90
N GLY A 563 14.27 5.90 23.88
CA GLY A 563 14.46 7.28 24.30
C GLY A 563 13.89 7.53 25.69
N ASP A 564 13.68 8.80 26.02
CA ASP A 564 12.98 9.18 27.24
C ASP A 564 11.46 8.92 27.13
N GLU A 565 10.75 9.19 28.22
CA GLU A 565 9.30 8.95 28.29
C GLU A 565 8.52 9.72 27.21
N ARG A 566 8.93 10.96 26.91
CA ARG A 566 8.27 11.79 25.89
C ARG A 566 8.49 11.24 24.49
N SER A 567 9.71 10.80 24.18
CA SER A 567 10.02 10.10 22.93
C SER A 567 9.13 8.87 22.78
N ILE A 568 9.00 8.06 23.83
CA ILE A 568 8.14 6.87 23.82
C ILE A 568 6.68 7.25 23.61
N ASN A 569 6.17 8.28 24.30
CA ASN A 569 4.79 8.76 24.13
C ASN A 569 4.51 9.20 22.69
N ILE A 570 5.41 9.96 22.07
CA ILE A 570 5.27 10.44 20.69
C ILE A 570 5.28 9.27 19.70
N ASN A 571 6.20 8.32 19.87
CA ASN A 571 6.28 7.13 19.02
C ASN A 571 5.01 6.27 19.18
N LEU A 572 4.57 6.02 20.41
CA LEU A 572 3.39 5.21 20.72
C LEU A 572 2.09 5.84 20.21
N ALA A 573 1.92 7.16 20.39
CA ALA A 573 0.80 7.91 19.86
C ALA A 573 0.75 7.90 18.32
N SER A 574 1.89 7.67 17.66
CA SER A 574 1.98 7.51 16.21
C SER A 574 1.67 6.06 15.77
N VAL A 575 2.17 5.06 16.51
CA VAL A 575 1.93 3.62 16.23
C VAL A 575 0.44 3.30 16.16
N VAL A 576 -0.35 3.82 17.12
CA VAL A 576 -1.79 3.52 17.24
C VAL A 576 -2.66 4.22 16.19
N LEU A 577 -2.10 5.09 15.34
CA LEU A 577 -2.83 5.76 14.26
C LEU A 577 -2.99 4.89 13.01
N GLY A 578 -2.63 3.60 13.09
CA GLY A 578 -2.83 2.61 12.03
C GLY A 578 -1.54 2.08 11.42
N GLN A 579 -0.37 2.62 11.76
CA GLN A 579 0.91 2.18 11.20
C GLN A 579 1.50 0.97 11.94
N ASN A 580 1.04 0.73 13.19
CA ASN A 580 1.02 -0.58 13.85
C ASN A 580 2.37 -1.33 13.96
N GLY A 581 3.52 -0.64 14.06
CA GLY A 581 4.78 -1.37 14.18
C GLY A 581 5.92 -0.67 14.92
N PHE A 582 6.77 -1.49 15.54
CA PHE A 582 8.01 -1.10 16.22
C PHE A 582 9.24 -1.66 15.52
N TRP A 583 10.37 -0.99 15.74
CA TRP A 583 11.65 -1.21 15.07
C TRP A 583 12.75 -1.69 16.04
N GLY A 584 12.37 -2.68 16.86
CA GLY A 584 13.24 -3.43 17.78
C GLY A 584 13.78 -2.63 18.98
N GLY A 585 14.31 -3.33 19.98
CA GLY A 585 15.05 -2.77 21.11
C GLY A 585 14.29 -2.73 22.43
N PHE A 586 13.30 -3.60 22.62
CA PHE A 586 12.59 -3.68 23.91
C PHE A 586 13.46 -4.22 25.04
N THR A 587 14.46 -5.07 24.76
CA THR A 587 15.38 -5.57 25.80
C THR A 587 16.22 -4.47 26.44
N GLY A 588 16.44 -3.35 25.75
CA GLY A 588 17.17 -2.20 26.26
C GLY A 588 16.34 -1.25 27.13
N LEU A 589 15.05 -1.52 27.34
CA LEU A 589 14.17 -0.63 28.08
C LEU A 589 14.04 -1.00 29.56
N PRO A 590 13.95 -0.01 30.45
CA PRO A 590 13.49 -0.24 31.83
C PRO A 590 12.10 -0.86 31.87
N GLY A 591 11.84 -1.70 32.87
CA GLY A 591 10.58 -2.45 32.99
C GLY A 591 9.34 -1.55 33.03
N GLU A 592 9.42 -0.40 33.68
CA GLU A 592 8.33 0.58 33.76
C GLU A 592 7.97 1.19 32.39
N ARG A 593 8.93 1.28 31.46
CA ARG A 593 8.69 1.74 30.09
C ARG A 593 7.99 0.68 29.25
N LEU A 594 8.37 -0.58 29.42
CA LEU A 594 7.68 -1.71 28.79
C LEU A 594 6.23 -1.83 29.28
N ASP A 595 6.00 -1.64 30.59
CA ASP A 595 4.65 -1.68 31.16
C ASP A 595 3.76 -0.54 30.66
N LEU A 596 4.32 0.67 30.50
CA LEU A 596 3.63 1.81 29.91
C LEU A 596 3.15 1.50 28.47
N ILE A 597 4.05 0.93 27.65
CA ILE A 597 3.73 0.52 26.28
C ILE A 597 2.65 -0.57 26.31
N GLY A 598 2.83 -1.60 27.13
CA GLY A 598 1.88 -2.71 27.28
C GLY A 598 0.47 -2.27 27.67
N LYS A 599 0.35 -1.37 28.66
CA LYS A 599 -0.93 -0.80 29.09
C LYS A 599 -1.61 -0.02 27.95
N THR A 600 -0.86 0.83 27.25
CA THR A 600 -1.41 1.64 26.16
C THR A 600 -1.86 0.78 24.98
N LEU A 601 -1.09 -0.24 24.61
CA LEU A 601 -1.49 -1.17 23.55
C LEU A 601 -2.70 -2.03 23.97
N ALA A 602 -2.89 -2.29 25.27
CA ALA A 602 -4.10 -2.95 25.75
C ALA A 602 -5.35 -2.06 25.54
N ASP A 603 -5.27 -0.77 25.85
CA ASP A 603 -6.35 0.16 25.56
C ASP A 603 -6.63 0.28 24.05
N TYR A 604 -5.57 0.35 23.24
CA TYR A 604 -5.70 0.37 21.78
C TYR A 604 -6.40 -0.88 21.25
N ARG A 605 -6.08 -2.08 21.76
CA ARG A 605 -6.74 -3.33 21.33
C ARG A 605 -8.25 -3.31 21.49
N GLU A 606 -8.79 -2.60 22.48
CA GLU A 606 -10.24 -2.50 22.70
C GLU A 606 -10.97 -1.63 21.66
N VAL A 607 -10.24 -0.76 20.94
CA VAL A 607 -10.84 0.21 20.01
C VAL A 607 -10.20 0.20 18.61
N ARG A 608 -9.18 -0.62 18.37
CA ARG A 608 -8.39 -0.61 17.13
C ARG A 608 -9.21 -0.90 15.87
N ASP A 609 -10.21 -1.77 15.96
CA ASP A 609 -11.03 -2.12 14.80
C ASP A 609 -11.93 -0.94 14.43
N ASP A 610 -12.50 -0.24 15.42
CA ASP A 610 -13.23 1.01 15.23
C ASP A 610 -12.32 2.11 14.66
N ALA A 611 -11.11 2.27 15.21
CA ALA A 611 -10.15 3.26 14.74
C ALA A 611 -9.64 2.98 13.30
N ASN A 612 -9.48 1.70 12.94
CA ASN A 612 -9.06 1.28 11.60
C ASN A 612 -10.16 1.52 10.56
N ALA A 613 -11.42 1.24 10.92
CA ALA A 613 -12.59 1.52 10.09
C ALA A 613 -12.80 3.02 9.84
N ALA A 614 -12.47 3.86 10.83
CA ALA A 614 -12.58 5.31 10.74
C ALA A 614 -11.50 5.92 9.82
N SER A 615 -11.89 6.77 8.85
CA SER A 615 -10.96 7.69 8.18
C SER A 615 -10.43 8.70 9.21
N ALA A 616 -9.14 9.04 9.20
CA ALA A 616 -8.60 10.03 10.12
C ALA A 616 -9.17 11.43 9.87
N VAL A 617 -9.41 12.17 10.95
CA VAL A 617 -9.63 13.62 10.94
C VAL A 617 -8.38 14.26 11.54
N ARG A 618 -7.83 15.27 10.87
CA ARG A 618 -6.61 15.95 11.33
C ARG A 618 -6.87 17.43 11.58
N GLN A 619 -6.40 17.91 12.74
CA GLN A 619 -6.27 19.34 13.02
C GLN A 619 -4.79 19.71 13.20
N GLY A 620 -4.36 20.78 12.56
CA GLY A 620 -2.93 21.13 12.46
C GLY A 620 -2.22 20.37 11.34
N ARG A 621 -0.94 20.68 11.13
CA ARG A 621 -0.08 19.95 10.18
C ARG A 621 0.87 19.05 10.96
N THR A 622 1.27 17.95 10.34
CA THR A 622 2.24 17.01 10.92
C THR A 622 3.51 17.75 11.34
N GLY A 623 3.91 17.62 12.60
CA GLY A 623 5.10 18.27 13.16
C GLY A 623 4.92 19.74 13.56
N CYS A 624 3.74 20.36 13.38
CA CYS A 624 3.47 21.70 13.90
C CYS A 624 3.25 21.71 15.41
N GLY A 625 3.39 22.88 16.05
CA GLY A 625 3.31 23.03 17.51
C GLY A 625 2.07 22.41 18.16
N PHE A 626 0.95 22.35 17.42
CA PHE A 626 -0.24 21.58 17.77
C PHE A 626 -0.67 20.69 16.59
N GLU A 627 -0.81 19.41 16.85
CA GLU A 627 -1.21 18.39 15.88
C GLU A 627 -2.16 17.40 16.55
N VAL A 628 -3.33 17.16 15.96
CA VAL A 628 -4.34 16.21 16.45
C VAL A 628 -4.75 15.28 15.34
N HIS A 629 -4.85 13.99 15.68
CA HIS A 629 -5.41 12.95 14.82
C HIS A 629 -6.56 12.26 15.55
N GLU A 630 -7.77 12.37 15.01
CA GLU A 630 -8.97 11.72 15.51
C GLU A 630 -9.34 10.53 14.62
N ARG A 631 -9.50 9.35 15.22
CA ARG A 631 -9.95 8.11 14.57
C ARG A 631 -11.14 7.53 15.33
N LEU A 632 -12.25 8.27 15.37
CA LEU A 632 -13.51 7.81 15.94
C LEU A 632 -14.40 7.20 14.85
N ASN A 633 -14.90 5.99 15.10
CA ASN A 633 -15.83 5.32 14.19
C ASN A 633 -17.16 6.10 14.17
N PRO A 634 -17.63 6.57 13.00
CA PRO A 634 -18.86 7.34 12.90
C PRO A 634 -20.11 6.61 13.41
N ALA A 635 -20.12 5.28 13.38
CA ALA A 635 -21.27 4.46 13.79
C ALA A 635 -21.32 4.22 15.31
N SER A 636 -20.16 3.93 15.92
CA SER A 636 -20.09 3.55 17.35
C SER A 636 -19.61 4.68 18.27
N GLY A 637 -18.93 5.69 17.71
CA GLY A 637 -18.22 6.73 18.47
C GLY A 637 -16.98 6.22 19.20
N ARG A 638 -16.65 4.93 19.09
CA ARG A 638 -15.45 4.32 19.68
C ARG A 638 -14.22 4.61 18.84
N GLY A 639 -13.06 4.60 19.46
CA GLY A 639 -11.79 4.86 18.76
C GLY A 639 -10.80 5.61 19.65
N LEU A 640 -9.98 6.45 19.03
CA LEU A 640 -8.96 7.22 19.75
C LEU A 640 -8.72 8.61 19.16
N VAL A 641 -8.15 9.47 19.98
CA VAL A 641 -7.60 10.78 19.59
C VAL A 641 -6.15 10.86 20.07
N SER A 642 -5.21 11.04 19.15
CA SER A 642 -3.80 11.33 19.48
C SER A 642 -3.54 12.83 19.34
N ILE A 643 -3.00 13.44 20.40
CA ILE A 643 -2.68 14.87 20.48
C ILE A 643 -1.18 15.00 20.67
N PHE A 644 -0.53 15.78 19.82
CA PHE A 644 0.90 16.06 19.85
C PHE A 644 1.12 17.54 20.14
N SER A 645 1.91 17.83 21.16
CA SER A 645 2.47 19.14 21.41
C SER A 645 3.91 19.12 20.90
N ASN A 646 4.20 19.79 19.79
CA ASN A 646 5.56 19.89 19.25
C ASN A 646 6.22 21.24 19.55
N ALA A 647 5.53 22.12 20.29
CA ALA A 647 6.05 23.41 20.68
C ALA A 647 7.06 23.24 21.82
N ASP A 648 8.32 23.59 21.55
CA ASP A 648 9.32 23.80 22.60
C ASP A 648 9.29 25.27 23.04
N THR A 649 8.66 25.54 24.18
CA THR A 649 8.64 26.88 24.78
C THR A 649 9.75 27.07 25.81
N SER A 650 10.63 26.08 26.01
CA SER A 650 11.79 26.18 26.92
C SER A 650 12.88 27.10 26.39
N PHE A 651 12.90 27.40 25.08
CA PHE A 651 13.78 28.40 24.46
C PHE A 651 13.64 29.82 25.06
N GLN A 652 12.60 30.08 25.87
CA GLN A 652 12.46 31.33 26.61
C GLN A 652 13.41 31.46 27.81
N ALA A 653 14.13 30.40 28.23
CA ALA A 653 14.81 30.36 29.52
C ALA A 653 16.36 30.38 29.49
N GLY A 654 16.99 30.58 28.33
CA GLY A 654 18.44 30.43 28.18
C GLY A 654 19.29 31.62 28.63
N ASP A 655 19.32 32.72 27.86
CA ASP A 655 20.40 33.72 28.02
C ASP A 655 20.00 35.17 27.66
N ILE A 656 18.70 35.49 27.54
CA ILE A 656 18.24 36.84 27.18
C ILE A 656 17.02 37.29 28.02
N THR A 657 17.25 37.73 29.26
CA THR A 657 16.37 38.64 30.07
C THR A 657 14.94 38.15 30.45
N PRO A 658 14.28 38.76 31.47
CA PRO A 658 13.22 38.13 32.26
C PRO A 658 11.86 38.30 31.59
N TRP A 659 11.60 37.53 30.55
CA TRP A 659 10.23 37.41 30.06
C TRP A 659 9.43 36.57 31.08
N PRO A 660 8.26 37.04 31.55
CA PRO A 660 7.44 36.25 32.46
C PRO A 660 7.14 34.90 31.80
N THR A 661 7.32 33.81 32.53
CA THR A 661 6.83 32.48 32.12
C THR A 661 5.33 32.62 31.90
N VAL A 662 4.90 32.62 30.64
CA VAL A 662 3.48 32.64 30.30
C VAL A 662 2.95 31.25 30.62
N PRO A 663 1.98 31.10 31.54
CA PRO A 663 1.36 29.80 31.77
C PRO A 663 0.78 29.31 30.45
N LEU A 664 1.17 28.11 30.00
CA LEU A 664 0.57 27.52 28.83
C LEU A 664 -0.88 27.17 29.17
N ALA A 665 -1.82 27.77 28.44
CA ALA A 665 -3.21 27.38 28.52
C ALA A 665 -3.33 25.89 28.13
N PRO A 666 -4.28 25.14 28.71
CA PRO A 666 -4.52 23.77 28.29
C PRO A 666 -4.85 23.75 26.80
N PHE A 667 -4.34 22.74 26.11
CA PHE A 667 -4.77 22.43 24.76
C PHE A 667 -6.21 21.95 24.82
N VAL A 668 -7.07 22.59 24.03
CA VAL A 668 -8.49 22.25 23.95
C VAL A 668 -8.79 21.75 22.55
N TYR A 669 -9.30 20.53 22.46
CA TYR A 669 -9.82 19.94 21.24
C TYR A 669 -11.27 19.53 21.45
N VAL A 670 -12.12 19.79 20.45
CA VAL A 670 -13.47 19.24 20.39
C VAL A 670 -13.49 18.25 19.25
N THR A 671 -13.88 17.01 19.54
CA THR A 671 -13.94 15.97 18.51
C THR A 671 -14.86 16.42 17.37
N GLU A 672 -14.49 16.12 16.13
CA GLU A 672 -15.34 16.39 14.97
C GLU A 672 -16.50 15.39 14.89
N ARG A 673 -16.23 14.15 15.29
CA ARG A 673 -17.24 13.08 15.36
C ARG A 673 -17.80 12.92 16.75
N LYS A 674 -18.95 12.25 16.82
CA LYS A 674 -19.52 11.79 18.07
C LYS A 674 -18.54 10.83 18.74
N ALA A 675 -18.35 11.01 20.03
CA ALA A 675 -17.48 10.20 20.85
C ALA A 675 -18.33 9.35 21.80
N ALA A 676 -17.97 8.08 21.97
CA ALA A 676 -18.66 7.19 22.88
C ALA A 676 -18.61 7.76 24.31
N ALA A 677 -19.77 7.87 24.95
CA ALA A 677 -19.89 8.32 26.34
C ALA A 677 -19.52 7.23 27.37
N GLY A 678 -18.86 6.15 26.91
CA GLY A 678 -18.47 4.99 27.70
C GLY A 678 -17.23 5.24 28.55
N SER A 679 -16.38 4.22 28.67
CA SER A 679 -15.13 4.34 29.43
C SER A 679 -14.13 5.15 28.62
N VAL A 680 -13.66 6.25 29.20
CA VAL A 680 -12.62 7.09 28.59
C VAL A 680 -11.33 6.91 29.38
N HIS A 681 -10.26 6.53 28.70
CA HIS A 681 -8.92 6.46 29.30
C HIS A 681 -7.96 7.33 28.52
N ALA A 682 -7.18 8.14 29.23
CA ALA A 682 -6.14 8.98 28.64
C ALA A 682 -4.77 8.58 29.18
N THR A 683 -3.75 8.54 28.31
CA THR A 683 -2.37 8.18 28.71
C THR A 683 -1.71 9.24 29.60
N ARG A 684 -2.25 10.45 29.60
CA ARG A 684 -1.91 11.57 30.49
C ARG A 684 -3.20 12.10 31.13
N ALA A 685 -3.07 12.78 32.26
CA ALA A 685 -4.17 13.52 32.88
C ALA A 685 -4.84 14.46 31.85
N ALA A 686 -6.11 14.17 31.57
CA ALA A 686 -6.92 14.89 30.60
C ALA A 686 -8.32 15.07 31.18
N LYS A 687 -8.91 16.24 31.01
CA LYS A 687 -10.32 16.47 31.32
C LYS A 687 -11.13 16.26 30.06
N VAL A 688 -11.95 15.20 30.04
CA VAL A 688 -12.83 14.89 28.92
C VAL A 688 -14.28 15.15 29.34
N THR A 689 -14.97 16.01 28.60
CA THR A 689 -16.36 16.42 28.87
C THR A 689 -17.22 16.09 27.66
N GLN A 690 -18.24 15.23 27.85
CA GLN A 690 -19.23 14.95 26.81
C GLN A 690 -20.10 16.20 26.56
N LEU A 691 -20.27 16.57 25.30
CA LEU A 691 -21.09 17.70 24.88
C LEU A 691 -22.52 17.26 24.52
N PRO A 692 -23.52 18.17 24.56
CA PRO A 692 -24.92 17.83 24.26
C PRO A 692 -25.16 17.29 22.84
N ASP A 693 -24.28 17.62 21.88
CA ASP A 693 -24.35 17.14 20.49
C ASP A 693 -23.73 15.75 20.28
N GLY A 694 -23.20 15.14 21.35
CA GLY A 694 -22.56 13.83 21.34
C GLY A 694 -21.06 13.87 21.01
N ARG A 695 -20.46 15.05 20.81
CA ARG A 695 -19.00 15.20 20.67
C ARG A 695 -18.35 15.29 22.05
N ALA A 696 -17.02 15.19 22.13
CA ALA A 696 -16.28 15.32 23.37
C ALA A 696 -15.33 16.53 23.31
N ARG A 697 -15.30 17.30 24.40
CA ARG A 697 -14.28 18.32 24.64
C ARG A 697 -13.16 17.70 25.47
N ILE A 698 -11.93 17.77 24.97
CA ILE A 698 -10.72 17.25 25.58
C ILE A 698 -9.84 18.44 25.98
N GLU A 699 -9.46 18.53 27.25
CA GLU A 699 -8.55 19.55 27.78
C GLU A 699 -7.31 18.86 28.38
N ILE A 700 -6.12 19.17 27.85
CA ILE A 700 -4.84 18.54 28.24
C ILE A 700 -3.77 19.62 28.45
N GLU A 701 -3.01 19.48 29.53
CA GLU A 701 -1.86 20.34 29.81
C GLU A 701 -0.56 19.65 29.37
N PHE A 702 0.31 20.43 28.73
CA PHE A 702 1.68 20.06 28.39
C PHE A 702 2.63 21.05 29.06
N ASP A 703 3.84 20.61 29.38
CA ASP A 703 4.84 21.40 30.11
C ASP A 703 5.73 22.27 29.19
N GLY A 704 5.34 22.40 27.92
CA GLY A 704 6.07 23.21 26.94
C GLY A 704 7.27 22.51 26.29
N LEU A 705 7.40 21.20 26.47
CA LEU A 705 8.35 20.37 25.73
C LEU A 705 7.60 19.41 24.78
N PRO A 706 8.27 18.93 23.70
CA PRO A 706 7.64 18.01 22.76
C PRO A 706 7.16 16.72 23.44
N ASP A 707 5.88 16.40 23.28
CA ASP A 707 5.26 15.21 23.90
C ASP A 707 3.93 14.85 23.20
N ALA A 708 3.32 13.74 23.59
CA ALA A 708 2.02 13.32 23.09
C ALA A 708 1.10 12.73 24.16
N ALA A 709 -0.19 12.77 23.90
CA ALA A 709 -1.23 12.13 24.69
C ALA A 709 -2.21 11.39 23.78
N ILE A 710 -2.74 10.27 24.27
CA ILE A 710 -3.76 9.48 23.57
C ILE A 710 -4.99 9.42 24.47
N VAL A 711 -6.16 9.69 23.89
CA VAL A 711 -7.46 9.54 24.56
C VAL A 711 -8.22 8.44 23.84
N PHE A 712 -8.51 7.35 24.55
CA PHE A 712 -9.28 6.21 24.07
C PHE A 712 -10.74 6.34 24.47
N PHE A 713 -11.64 6.17 23.52
CA PHE A 713 -13.10 6.15 23.71
C PHE A 713 -13.59 4.71 23.52
N LYS A 714 -13.90 4.04 24.64
CA LYS A 714 -14.20 2.61 24.71
C LYS A 714 -15.67 2.31 24.95
#